data_AF-A0A0U3CKC5-F1
#
_entry.id   AF-A0A0U3CKC5-F1
#
_cell.length_a   1.000
_cell.length_b   1.000
_cell.length_c   1.000
_cell.angle_alpha   90.00
_cell.angle_beta   90.00
_cell.angle_gamma   90.00
#
_symmetry.space_group_name_H-M   'P 1'
#
loop_
_entity.id
_entity.type
_entity.pdbx_description
1 polymer ?
#
loop_
_entity_poly.entity_id
_entity_poly.type
_entity_poly.pdbx_seq_one_letter_code
_entity_poly.pdbx_strand_id
1 'polypeptide(L)'
;MSNFDFLRDFDTTLWKLGNRIEKQVNISPSGVKADATTFLEYILKQYLNSVNIQYNSRKNFSDQIDAVYRLDGIAYGFKEKIKNAYNMRSHIHDNFEDIEKNEYVVAMQLHERLFYIAKKFYRDSDSYDQYKGVPEYKPLKLDFSDDEIELLEIPDFNEIVEFKYDYCVVCGEPNHSNYSIFCEDCNRQIDNANNFISIRNSFGKDSKFTKEDLIEYGIHEGYVLPLINSLVKNNLLKVKGRFYEFNNLNIESYMSRIDKYIRIGELITKFREDKLSPTEIKETIEYRQGSYKQEPFYQFFKIINEEIINKFETDLLTTENIWDSIEYTTIQQKDLKRWYLIQLNNYKKNDINESFVIFNRLLITDYLSLKREGIKDSNIERQLNISKEMLEFFPKFYPEFESELSQIKKNLILKLLNEGKSKSQVIEEAGITKKEYDDLVKYSKFKENEFAEEYEKIVNDRKEQLLIHLTTNDLINSCLLTKITVDDFYQWLDDAKIDSDFYIKSNKILMDKYLNERKTGKTKSLVCESIALDESIVDKWLKRKNKLFDEFKDKNLKIIVDLVLDGFKNNQTKKEISQNVEVSVNEINRFLLLGERGSKIYSELYDYYENEVIPKHLQRFLVEIKNKPFAKALNHVDLTKDELIHYYQTNDDFHDKYLSFKMERYVEGILDGRTHEKSLKKSNLSSEEYLQLKQKIDEILLHERMEIVKKEILNDSKSDAASKRAGVTFDDVYDWYHKGKSDDEFKEFSEFFYDHYIEPNVLWVNKLLGENHPMDKILKIFDINFIEKDLEIWQKEGLINAEDVIVDLNDDADEDKKISIIDSHNSKIYSHESSENTWGSDDKNSDLYNTVKGNIDEDDEIKRKDIFFNQKKVSKSFSILKKDEKDVEKLKKEILGNNN
;
A
#
# COMPACT_ATOMS: atom_id res chain seq x y z
N MET A 1 -88.55 10.56 14.55
CA MET A 1 -88.97 10.88 13.17
C MET A 1 -88.67 9.65 12.36
N SER A 2 -89.61 9.22 11.53
CA SER A 2 -89.42 8.06 10.67
C SER A 2 -88.56 8.40 9.47
N ASN A 3 -87.80 7.41 8.99
CA ASN A 3 -87.14 7.46 7.70
C ASN A 3 -88.11 7.78 6.55
N PHE A 4 -89.38 7.40 6.70
CA PHE A 4 -90.42 7.62 5.70
C PHE A 4 -91.21 8.93 5.89
N ASP A 5 -90.89 9.79 6.86
CA ASP A 5 -91.67 11.01 7.14
C ASP A 5 -91.75 11.99 5.95
N PHE A 6 -90.81 11.92 4.99
CA PHE A 6 -90.87 12.67 3.73
C PHE A 6 -92.06 12.30 2.82
N LEU A 7 -92.62 11.10 2.99
CA LEU A 7 -93.80 10.64 2.25
C LEU A 7 -95.12 11.14 2.86
N ARG A 8 -95.15 11.63 4.10
CA ARG A 8 -96.39 11.88 4.86
C ARG A 8 -97.42 12.70 4.07
N ASP A 9 -96.92 13.78 3.49
CA ASP A 9 -97.72 14.83 2.84
C ASP A 9 -97.82 14.61 1.31
N PHE A 10 -97.08 13.62 0.77
CA PHE A 10 -97.04 13.21 -0.64
C PHE A 10 -97.88 11.94 -0.90
N ASP A 11 -97.57 10.85 -0.22
CA ASP A 11 -98.32 9.59 -0.24
C ASP A 11 -98.51 9.06 1.19
N THR A 12 -99.62 9.47 1.79
CA THR A 12 -100.03 9.04 3.13
C THR A 12 -100.27 7.53 3.24
N THR A 13 -100.36 6.77 2.14
CA THR A 13 -100.47 5.29 2.16
C THR A 13 -99.10 4.67 2.35
N LEU A 14 -98.13 5.06 1.52
CA LEU A 14 -96.74 4.61 1.65
C LEU A 14 -96.10 5.09 2.95
N TRP A 15 -96.41 6.31 3.43
CA TRP A 15 -96.01 6.77 4.77
C TRP A 15 -96.57 5.87 5.89
N LYS A 16 -97.85 5.45 5.80
CA LYS A 16 -98.47 4.52 6.78
C LYS A 16 -97.97 3.09 6.67
N LEU A 17 -97.47 2.67 5.51
CA LEU A 17 -96.80 1.38 5.35
C LEU A 17 -95.38 1.46 5.93
N GLY A 18 -94.58 2.45 5.50
CA GLY A 18 -93.21 2.69 5.98
C GLY A 18 -93.11 2.84 7.50
N ASN A 19 -93.99 3.64 8.13
CA ASN A 19 -94.06 3.76 9.59
C ASN A 19 -94.44 2.47 10.31
N ARG A 20 -95.19 1.56 9.68
CA ARG A 20 -95.51 0.26 10.28
C ARG A 20 -94.36 -0.71 10.10
N ILE A 21 -93.73 -0.74 8.93
CA ILE A 21 -92.49 -1.51 8.69
C ILE A 21 -91.42 -1.09 9.71
N GLU A 22 -91.11 0.21 9.82
CA GLU A 22 -90.11 0.75 10.75
C GLU A 22 -90.36 0.32 12.22
N LYS A 23 -91.63 0.26 12.64
CA LYS A 23 -92.01 -0.22 13.98
C LYS A 23 -91.99 -1.74 14.12
N GLN A 24 -92.30 -2.47 13.05
CA GLN A 24 -92.32 -3.93 13.06
C GLN A 24 -90.92 -4.53 12.94
N VAL A 25 -89.92 -3.83 12.38
CA VAL A 25 -88.53 -4.33 12.30
C VAL A 25 -88.05 -4.81 13.68
N ASN A 26 -88.23 -4.03 14.75
CA ASN A 26 -87.78 -4.39 16.11
C ASN A 26 -88.76 -5.27 16.91
N ILE A 27 -89.95 -5.59 16.39
CA ILE A 27 -91.05 -6.20 17.17
C ILE A 27 -91.56 -7.51 16.55
N SER A 28 -91.57 -7.60 15.22
CA SER A 28 -92.02 -8.76 14.47
C SER A 28 -91.54 -8.69 13.00
N PRO A 29 -90.39 -9.32 12.67
CA PRO A 29 -89.91 -9.43 11.29
C PRO A 29 -90.95 -10.02 10.32
N SER A 30 -91.79 -10.95 10.80
CA SER A 30 -92.89 -11.51 10.00
C SER A 30 -93.99 -10.49 9.68
N GLY A 31 -94.22 -9.50 10.55
CA GLY A 31 -95.02 -8.31 10.25
C GLY A 31 -94.41 -7.46 9.13
N VAL A 32 -93.07 -7.33 9.10
CA VAL A 32 -92.36 -6.65 8.01
C VAL A 32 -92.58 -7.34 6.67
N LYS A 33 -92.55 -8.69 6.60
CA LYS A 33 -92.82 -9.45 5.35
C LYS A 33 -94.17 -9.06 4.72
N ALA A 34 -95.22 -8.90 5.52
CA ALA A 34 -96.57 -8.57 5.06
C ALA A 34 -96.70 -7.10 4.59
N ASP A 35 -96.27 -6.14 5.41
CA ASP A 35 -96.35 -4.72 5.03
C ASP A 35 -95.36 -4.37 3.91
N ALA A 36 -94.18 -4.99 3.83
CA ALA A 36 -93.23 -4.83 2.72
C ALA A 36 -93.77 -5.39 1.39
N THR A 37 -94.49 -6.53 1.41
CA THR A 37 -95.24 -7.02 0.24
C THR A 37 -96.16 -5.92 -0.27
N THR A 38 -96.95 -5.36 0.63
CA THR A 38 -97.97 -4.35 0.33
C THR A 38 -97.35 -3.04 -0.15
N PHE A 39 -96.21 -2.63 0.40
CA PHE A 39 -95.42 -1.47 0.00
C PHE A 39 -94.93 -1.59 -1.45
N LEU A 40 -94.34 -2.73 -1.80
CA LEU A 40 -93.80 -2.99 -3.14
C LEU A 40 -94.90 -3.17 -4.20
N GLU A 41 -95.98 -3.88 -3.87
CA GLU A 41 -97.16 -4.00 -4.74
C GLU A 41 -97.84 -2.65 -4.99
N TYR A 42 -97.88 -1.76 -3.98
CA TYR A 42 -98.40 -0.41 -4.14
C TYR A 42 -97.54 0.41 -5.12
N ILE A 43 -96.21 0.42 -4.96
CA ILE A 43 -95.30 1.13 -5.87
C ILE A 43 -95.38 0.56 -7.29
N LEU A 44 -95.39 -0.77 -7.46
CA LEU A 44 -95.62 -1.41 -8.76
C LEU A 44 -96.95 -0.94 -9.36
N LYS A 45 -98.04 -0.90 -8.59
CA LYS A 45 -99.34 -0.46 -9.08
C LYS A 45 -99.32 0.99 -9.57
N GLN A 46 -98.60 1.89 -8.91
CA GLN A 46 -98.47 3.28 -9.38
C GLN A 46 -97.68 3.36 -10.70
N TYR A 47 -96.56 2.64 -10.83
CA TYR A 47 -95.81 2.59 -12.09
C TYR A 47 -96.55 1.87 -13.23
N LEU A 48 -97.38 0.86 -12.93
CA LEU A 48 -98.27 0.24 -13.92
C LEU A 48 -99.34 1.23 -14.41
N ASN A 49 -99.94 2.00 -13.50
CA ASN A 49 -100.90 3.05 -13.85
C ASN A 49 -100.27 4.10 -14.78
N SER A 50 -99.03 4.54 -14.51
CA SER A 50 -98.34 5.53 -15.37
C SER A 50 -97.99 5.00 -16.77
N VAL A 51 -97.93 3.69 -16.98
CA VAL A 51 -97.83 3.06 -18.32
C VAL A 51 -99.17 2.49 -18.82
N ASN A 52 -100.30 2.93 -18.25
CA ASN A 52 -101.67 2.53 -18.61
C ASN A 52 -102.00 1.02 -18.50
N ILE A 53 -101.29 0.27 -17.65
CA ILE A 53 -101.57 -1.14 -17.35
C ILE A 53 -102.33 -1.26 -16.02
N GLN A 54 -103.41 -2.05 -15.98
CA GLN A 54 -104.06 -2.42 -14.73
C GLN A 54 -103.28 -3.51 -13.99
N TYR A 55 -103.01 -3.29 -12.70
CA TYR A 55 -102.42 -4.29 -11.81
C TYR A 55 -103.27 -5.57 -11.71
N ASN A 56 -102.64 -6.73 -11.81
CA ASN A 56 -103.30 -8.03 -11.81
C ASN A 56 -102.66 -8.98 -10.78
N SER A 57 -103.34 -9.18 -9.66
CA SER A 57 -102.88 -10.05 -8.56
C SER A 57 -102.82 -11.56 -8.90
N ARG A 58 -103.21 -11.97 -10.11
CA ARG A 58 -103.01 -13.34 -10.62
C ARG A 58 -101.76 -13.51 -11.50
N LYS A 59 -100.99 -12.44 -11.75
CA LYS A 59 -99.70 -12.50 -12.44
C LYS A 59 -98.55 -12.37 -11.45
N ASN A 60 -97.41 -12.99 -11.77
CA ASN A 60 -96.19 -12.83 -10.97
C ASN A 60 -95.76 -11.34 -10.98
N PHE A 61 -95.40 -10.82 -9.81
CA PHE A 61 -94.85 -9.47 -9.64
C PHE A 61 -93.60 -9.25 -10.49
N SER A 62 -92.74 -10.27 -10.62
CA SER A 62 -91.52 -10.20 -11.45
C SER A 62 -91.84 -9.88 -12.92
N ASP A 63 -92.87 -10.54 -13.47
CA ASP A 63 -93.33 -10.33 -14.85
C ASP A 63 -94.00 -8.96 -15.02
N GLN A 64 -94.71 -8.49 -13.99
CA GLN A 64 -95.36 -7.17 -14.00
C GLN A 64 -94.33 -6.03 -13.88
N ILE A 65 -93.27 -6.19 -13.10
CA ILE A 65 -92.13 -5.27 -13.06
C ILE A 65 -91.34 -5.27 -14.38
N ASP A 66 -91.11 -6.44 -14.99
CA ASP A 66 -90.50 -6.49 -16.33
C ASP A 66 -91.41 -5.84 -17.40
N ALA A 67 -92.74 -5.87 -17.24
CA ALA A 67 -93.66 -5.18 -18.14
C ALA A 67 -93.57 -3.64 -18.01
N VAL A 68 -93.44 -3.09 -16.79
CA VAL A 68 -93.16 -1.65 -16.59
C VAL A 68 -91.83 -1.26 -17.23
N TYR A 69 -90.78 -2.06 -17.01
CA TYR A 69 -89.45 -1.81 -17.59
C TYR A 69 -89.44 -1.86 -19.12
N ARG A 70 -90.13 -2.82 -19.74
CA ARG A 70 -90.24 -2.92 -21.22
C ARG A 70 -91.03 -1.78 -21.88
N LEU A 71 -91.63 -0.90 -21.08
CA LEU A 71 -92.37 0.29 -21.51
C LEU A 71 -91.74 1.57 -20.94
N ASP A 72 -90.44 1.52 -20.62
CA ASP A 72 -89.61 2.62 -20.08
C ASP A 72 -90.12 3.31 -18.80
N GLY A 73 -91.12 2.73 -18.12
CA GLY A 73 -91.70 3.29 -16.90
C GLY A 73 -90.74 3.30 -15.69
N ILE A 74 -89.69 2.46 -15.72
CA ILE A 74 -88.58 2.44 -14.75
C ILE A 74 -87.28 2.00 -15.45
N ALA A 75 -86.13 2.51 -14.99
CA ALA A 75 -84.82 2.09 -15.49
C ALA A 75 -84.40 0.69 -14.97
N TYR A 76 -83.56 -0.03 -15.72
CA TYR A 76 -83.13 -1.40 -15.39
C TYR A 76 -82.54 -1.55 -13.97
N GLY A 77 -81.60 -0.67 -13.58
CA GLY A 77 -81.00 -0.68 -12.25
C GLY A 77 -82.00 -0.42 -11.11
N PHE A 78 -83.15 0.20 -11.40
CA PHE A 78 -84.24 0.37 -10.44
C PHE A 78 -85.21 -0.82 -10.44
N LYS A 79 -85.51 -1.36 -11.62
CA LYS A 79 -86.23 -2.61 -11.82
C LYS A 79 -85.63 -3.76 -11.01
N GLU A 80 -84.30 -3.95 -11.09
CA GLU A 80 -83.62 -4.99 -10.32
C GLU A 80 -83.54 -4.68 -8.82
N LYS A 81 -83.43 -3.42 -8.40
CA LYS A 81 -83.55 -3.05 -6.97
C LYS A 81 -84.93 -3.40 -6.39
N ILE A 82 -86.01 -3.13 -7.13
CA ILE A 82 -87.38 -3.51 -6.74
C ILE A 82 -87.53 -5.05 -6.72
N LYS A 83 -87.03 -5.78 -7.73
CA LYS A 83 -87.05 -7.25 -7.75
C LYS A 83 -86.25 -7.86 -6.59
N ASN A 84 -85.07 -7.31 -6.28
CA ASN A 84 -84.24 -7.80 -5.19
C ASN A 84 -84.92 -7.59 -3.83
N ALA A 85 -85.48 -6.41 -3.55
CA ALA A 85 -86.30 -6.19 -2.35
C ALA A 85 -87.55 -7.09 -2.31
N TYR A 86 -88.19 -7.34 -3.46
CA TYR A 86 -89.34 -8.25 -3.55
C TYR A 86 -88.96 -9.71 -3.29
N ASN A 87 -87.80 -10.18 -3.74
CA ASN A 87 -87.32 -11.53 -3.42
C ASN A 87 -86.86 -11.63 -1.96
N MET A 88 -86.18 -10.60 -1.45
CA MET A 88 -85.57 -10.56 -0.12
C MET A 88 -86.56 -10.83 1.03
N ARG A 89 -87.78 -10.28 0.95
CA ARG A 89 -88.81 -10.54 1.96
C ARG A 89 -89.22 -12.02 2.08
N SER A 90 -88.92 -12.85 1.10
CA SER A 90 -89.24 -14.28 1.15
C SER A 90 -88.40 -14.98 2.21
N HIS A 91 -87.14 -14.57 2.39
CA HIS A 91 -86.16 -15.13 3.34
C HIS A 91 -86.45 -14.81 4.81
N ILE A 92 -87.46 -13.99 5.10
CA ILE A 92 -88.07 -13.91 6.43
C ILE A 92 -89.03 -15.11 6.54
N HIS A 93 -88.87 -16.02 7.50
CA HIS A 93 -89.59 -17.30 7.63
C HIS A 93 -89.33 -18.32 6.50
N ASP A 94 -88.07 -18.61 6.19
CA ASP A 94 -87.66 -19.93 5.66
C ASP A 94 -86.97 -20.72 6.81
N ASN A 95 -87.45 -21.92 7.12
CA ASN A 95 -87.03 -22.68 8.32
C ASN A 95 -85.54 -23.09 8.30
N PHE A 96 -84.81 -22.86 9.41
CA PHE A 96 -84.15 -23.90 10.23
C PHE A 96 -83.52 -23.30 11.51
N GLU A 97 -84.03 -23.73 12.67
CA GLU A 97 -83.55 -23.69 14.08
C GLU A 97 -82.77 -22.48 14.68
N ASP A 98 -82.01 -21.66 13.96
CA ASP A 98 -81.31 -20.43 14.44
C ASP A 98 -81.98 -19.12 13.94
N ILE A 99 -83.31 -19.08 14.01
CA ILE A 99 -84.12 -18.26 13.09
C ILE A 99 -84.22 -16.77 13.48
N GLU A 100 -84.57 -16.42 14.72
CA GLU A 100 -85.01 -15.06 15.06
C GLU A 100 -83.97 -13.99 14.71
N LYS A 101 -82.69 -14.23 15.05
CA LYS A 101 -81.57 -13.29 14.86
C LYS A 101 -81.38 -12.86 13.40
N ASN A 102 -81.40 -13.80 12.46
CA ASN A 102 -81.24 -13.51 11.02
C ASN A 102 -82.44 -12.76 10.42
N GLU A 103 -83.65 -13.00 10.93
CA GLU A 103 -84.85 -12.32 10.42
C GLU A 103 -84.86 -10.82 10.74
N TYR A 104 -84.33 -10.40 11.90
CA TYR A 104 -84.12 -8.98 12.22
C TYR A 104 -83.16 -8.31 11.23
N VAL A 105 -82.03 -8.98 10.91
CA VAL A 105 -81.03 -8.49 9.93
C VAL A 105 -81.65 -8.33 8.54
N VAL A 106 -82.38 -9.35 8.05
CA VAL A 106 -83.07 -9.29 6.75
C VAL A 106 -84.17 -8.22 6.74
N ALA A 107 -84.91 -8.04 7.85
CA ALA A 107 -85.92 -7.00 7.98
C ALA A 107 -85.33 -5.58 7.98
N MET A 108 -84.18 -5.34 8.63
CA MET A 108 -83.45 -4.07 8.58
C MET A 108 -82.95 -3.74 7.17
N GLN A 109 -82.29 -4.70 6.51
CA GLN A 109 -81.80 -4.53 5.14
C GLN A 109 -82.95 -4.29 4.14
N LEU A 110 -84.09 -4.97 4.34
CA LEU A 110 -85.30 -4.75 3.56
C LEU A 110 -85.88 -3.35 3.82
N HIS A 111 -85.97 -2.92 5.07
CA HIS A 111 -86.43 -1.57 5.45
C HIS A 111 -85.59 -0.46 4.79
N GLU A 112 -84.26 -0.58 4.80
CA GLU A 112 -83.36 0.36 4.10
C GLU A 112 -83.61 0.37 2.58
N ARG A 113 -83.70 -0.82 1.96
CA ARG A 113 -83.96 -0.93 0.52
C ARG A 113 -85.31 -0.32 0.14
N LEU A 114 -86.33 -0.47 0.99
CA LEU A 114 -87.63 0.18 0.81
C LEU A 114 -87.56 1.69 0.97
N PHE A 115 -86.73 2.22 1.89
CA PHE A 115 -86.46 3.65 1.98
C PHE A 115 -85.84 4.19 0.67
N TYR A 116 -84.81 3.55 0.13
CA TYR A 116 -84.20 4.01 -1.13
C TYR A 116 -85.15 3.85 -2.34
N ILE A 117 -85.97 2.79 -2.37
CA ILE A 117 -87.02 2.62 -3.39
C ILE A 117 -88.04 3.75 -3.31
N ALA A 118 -88.49 4.11 -2.11
CA ALA A 118 -89.45 5.20 -1.90
C ALA A 118 -88.86 6.59 -2.15
N LYS A 119 -87.59 6.82 -1.79
CA LYS A 119 -86.85 8.06 -2.09
C LYS A 119 -86.71 8.25 -3.60
N LYS A 120 -86.49 7.19 -4.37
CA LYS A 120 -86.48 7.22 -5.84
C LYS A 120 -87.88 7.46 -6.41
N PHE A 121 -88.91 6.75 -5.92
CA PHE A 121 -90.30 6.96 -6.33
C PHE A 121 -90.78 8.40 -6.11
N TYR A 122 -90.48 8.99 -4.95
CA TYR A 122 -90.77 10.39 -4.63
C TYR A 122 -90.04 11.37 -5.58
N ARG A 123 -88.76 11.11 -5.88
CA ARG A 123 -87.94 11.93 -6.79
C ARG A 123 -88.37 11.84 -8.25
N ASP A 124 -89.04 10.77 -8.65
CA ASP A 124 -89.57 10.58 -10.00
C ASP A 124 -91.03 11.07 -10.13
N SER A 125 -91.53 11.86 -9.17
CA SER A 125 -92.89 12.40 -9.15
C SER A 125 -92.93 13.93 -9.33
N ASP A 126 -94.02 14.44 -9.90
CA ASP A 126 -94.28 15.89 -10.06
C ASP A 126 -94.47 16.66 -8.74
N SER A 127 -94.34 15.99 -7.58
CA SER A 127 -94.59 16.51 -6.24
C SER A 127 -93.32 16.57 -5.36
N TYR A 128 -92.14 16.43 -5.97
CA TYR A 128 -90.84 16.35 -5.28
C TYR A 128 -90.48 17.56 -4.39
N ASP A 129 -91.09 18.74 -4.60
CA ASP A 129 -90.82 19.96 -3.82
C ASP A 129 -91.61 20.05 -2.50
N GLN A 130 -92.46 19.08 -2.17
CA GLN A 130 -93.36 19.17 -1.01
C GLN A 130 -92.66 18.99 0.35
N TYR A 131 -91.58 18.19 0.41
CA TYR A 131 -90.83 17.95 1.65
C TYR A 131 -89.68 18.96 1.84
N LYS A 132 -89.65 19.62 3.01
CA LYS A 132 -88.60 20.59 3.37
C LYS A 132 -87.34 19.91 3.93
N GLY A 133 -86.58 19.26 3.06
CA GLY A 133 -85.26 18.70 3.35
C GLY A 133 -84.81 17.68 2.31
N VAL A 134 -83.59 17.17 2.44
CA VAL A 134 -83.17 15.96 1.73
C VAL A 134 -83.64 14.75 2.54
N PRO A 135 -84.33 13.76 1.96
CA PRO A 135 -84.61 12.50 2.65
C PRO A 135 -83.30 11.73 2.89
N GLU A 136 -82.93 11.51 4.15
CA GLU A 136 -81.71 10.81 4.56
C GLU A 136 -82.07 9.56 5.35
N TYR A 137 -81.35 8.45 5.10
CA TYR A 137 -81.54 7.23 5.88
C TYR A 137 -80.85 7.36 7.23
N LYS A 138 -81.51 6.86 8.27
CA LYS A 138 -81.01 6.76 9.64
C LYS A 138 -81.20 5.31 10.07
N PRO A 139 -80.12 4.53 10.23
CA PRO A 139 -80.20 3.16 10.69
C PRO A 139 -81.06 3.03 11.94
N LEU A 140 -81.89 1.99 11.96
CA LEU A 140 -82.70 1.69 13.14
C LEU A 140 -81.79 1.15 14.23
N LYS A 141 -81.96 1.64 15.46
CA LYS A 141 -81.34 1.02 16.63
C LYS A 141 -82.09 -0.26 16.95
N LEU A 142 -81.36 -1.35 17.16
CA LEU A 142 -81.88 -2.55 17.80
C LEU A 142 -81.90 -2.35 19.32
N ASP A 143 -82.89 -2.91 20.00
CA ASP A 143 -82.98 -2.93 21.46
C ASP A 143 -82.32 -4.20 22.04
N PHE A 144 -81.08 -4.48 21.61
CA PHE A 144 -80.21 -5.53 22.14
C PHE A 144 -79.06 -4.93 22.96
N SER A 145 -78.44 -5.72 23.83
CA SER A 145 -77.23 -5.32 24.56
C SER A 145 -75.95 -5.44 23.70
N ASP A 146 -74.89 -4.73 24.07
CA ASP A 146 -73.62 -4.72 23.32
C ASP A 146 -73.02 -6.14 23.21
N ASP A 147 -73.10 -6.95 24.27
CA ASP A 147 -72.67 -8.36 24.30
C ASP A 147 -73.48 -9.25 23.31
N GLU A 148 -74.76 -8.92 23.08
CA GLU A 148 -75.62 -9.65 22.14
C GLU A 148 -75.36 -9.25 20.68
N ILE A 149 -74.90 -8.02 20.45
CA ILE A 149 -74.50 -7.47 19.15
C ILE A 149 -73.20 -8.12 18.65
N GLU A 150 -72.23 -8.34 19.55
CA GLU A 150 -70.98 -9.04 19.21
C GLU A 150 -71.24 -10.51 18.83
N LEU A 151 -72.18 -11.17 19.53
CA LEU A 151 -72.67 -12.54 19.25
C LEU A 151 -73.71 -12.64 18.12
N LEU A 152 -73.89 -11.61 17.30
CA LEU A 152 -74.88 -11.59 16.21
C LEU A 152 -74.26 -11.67 14.81
N GLU A 153 -72.93 -11.58 14.68
CA GLU A 153 -72.22 -11.32 13.41
C GLU A 153 -72.92 -10.21 12.58
N ILE A 154 -73.41 -9.15 13.26
CA ILE A 154 -73.96 -7.98 12.56
C ILE A 154 -72.82 -7.41 11.72
N PRO A 155 -72.93 -7.35 10.38
CA PRO A 155 -71.97 -6.57 9.60
C PRO A 155 -72.05 -5.13 10.09
N ASP A 156 -70.93 -4.47 10.39
CA ASP A 156 -70.99 -3.04 10.74
C ASP A 156 -71.73 -2.33 9.60
N PHE A 157 -72.92 -1.80 9.89
CA PHE A 157 -73.86 -1.39 8.85
C PHE A 157 -73.43 -0.11 8.13
N ASN A 158 -72.24 0.42 8.43
CA ASN A 158 -71.54 1.42 7.62
C ASN A 158 -70.65 0.79 6.53
N GLU A 159 -70.36 -0.52 6.59
CA GLU A 159 -69.56 -1.26 5.60
C GLU A 159 -70.37 -1.75 4.38
N ILE A 160 -71.27 -0.90 3.88
CA ILE A 160 -71.30 -0.66 2.43
C ILE A 160 -70.27 0.44 2.15
N VAL A 161 -68.98 0.09 2.29
CA VAL A 161 -67.89 0.89 1.71
C VAL A 161 -67.90 0.67 0.20
N GLU A 162 -68.87 1.27 -0.48
CA GLU A 162 -68.80 1.42 -1.93
C GLU A 162 -67.50 2.18 -2.26
N PHE A 163 -66.63 1.52 -3.03
CA PHE A 163 -65.19 1.75 -2.99
C PHE A 163 -64.79 3.14 -3.51
N LYS A 164 -64.63 4.09 -2.58
CA LYS A 164 -64.17 5.45 -2.89
C LYS A 164 -62.69 5.46 -3.26
N TYR A 165 -62.40 5.38 -4.55
CA TYR A 165 -61.21 6.00 -5.13
C TYR A 165 -61.44 7.50 -5.29
N ASP A 166 -60.46 8.35 -4.98
CA ASP A 166 -60.55 9.81 -5.24
C ASP A 166 -60.53 10.15 -6.73
N TYR A 167 -60.10 9.22 -7.59
CA TYR A 167 -60.03 9.36 -9.04
C TYR A 167 -60.67 8.14 -9.73
N CYS A 168 -61.31 8.37 -10.88
CA CYS A 168 -61.94 7.33 -11.69
C CYS A 168 -60.91 6.30 -12.17
N VAL A 169 -61.17 5.01 -11.93
CA VAL A 169 -60.24 3.91 -12.28
C VAL A 169 -59.90 3.77 -13.77
N VAL A 170 -60.67 4.43 -14.64
CA VAL A 170 -60.61 4.35 -16.11
C VAL A 170 -60.03 5.59 -16.79
N CYS A 171 -60.24 6.78 -16.24
CA CYS A 171 -59.75 8.05 -16.84
C CYS A 171 -58.91 8.91 -15.90
N GLY A 172 -59.01 8.67 -14.58
CA GLY A 172 -58.29 9.43 -13.56
C GLY A 172 -58.80 10.86 -13.33
N GLU A 173 -59.96 11.21 -13.89
CA GLU A 173 -60.70 12.40 -13.45
C GLU A 173 -61.19 12.22 -12.00
N PRO A 174 -61.32 13.30 -11.20
CA PRO A 174 -61.84 13.23 -9.84
C PRO A 174 -63.16 12.46 -9.75
N ASN A 175 -63.24 11.52 -8.83
CA ASN A 175 -64.44 10.71 -8.62
C ASN A 175 -65.27 11.28 -7.47
N HIS A 176 -66.41 11.87 -7.82
CA HIS A 176 -67.39 12.39 -6.86
C HIS A 176 -68.50 11.38 -6.53
N SER A 177 -68.42 10.15 -7.04
CA SER A 177 -69.34 9.07 -6.69
C SER A 177 -68.85 8.32 -5.46
N ASN A 178 -69.65 8.33 -4.39
CA ASN A 178 -69.47 7.37 -3.29
C ASN A 178 -69.91 5.95 -3.70
N TYR A 179 -70.66 5.80 -4.80
CA TYR A 179 -71.40 4.58 -5.19
C TYR A 179 -70.82 3.87 -6.43
N SER A 180 -69.62 4.28 -6.90
CA SER A 180 -68.97 3.68 -8.07
C SER A 180 -67.48 4.02 -8.13
N ILE A 181 -66.69 3.06 -8.62
CA ILE A 181 -65.26 3.21 -8.95
C ILE A 181 -65.01 4.09 -10.20
N PHE A 182 -66.06 4.38 -10.97
CA PHE A 182 -66.01 5.28 -12.12
C PHE A 182 -66.61 6.64 -11.77
N CYS A 183 -66.11 7.72 -12.38
CA CYS A 183 -66.75 9.04 -12.30
C CYS A 183 -68.10 9.08 -13.06
N GLU A 184 -68.92 10.09 -12.81
CA GLU A 184 -70.25 10.26 -13.43
C GLU A 184 -70.22 10.15 -14.96
N ASP A 185 -69.25 10.81 -15.61
CA ASP A 185 -69.09 10.79 -17.07
C ASP A 185 -68.74 9.40 -17.63
N CYS A 186 -68.05 8.55 -16.86
CA CYS A 186 -67.77 7.17 -17.22
C CYS A 186 -68.96 6.24 -16.94
N ASN A 187 -69.64 6.35 -15.79
CA ASN A 187 -70.88 5.61 -15.51
C ASN A 187 -71.94 5.90 -16.58
N ARG A 188 -72.19 7.19 -16.87
CA ARG A 188 -73.14 7.63 -17.90
C ARG A 188 -72.80 7.10 -19.30
N GLN A 189 -71.53 6.85 -19.60
CA GLN A 189 -71.12 6.21 -20.86
C GLN A 189 -71.40 4.70 -20.89
N ILE A 190 -71.21 4.00 -19.76
CA ILE A 190 -71.55 2.59 -19.57
C ILE A 190 -73.08 2.39 -19.64
N ASP A 191 -73.86 3.19 -18.91
CA ASP A 191 -75.33 3.13 -18.91
C ASP A 191 -75.91 3.36 -20.32
N ASN A 192 -75.43 4.40 -21.01
CA ASN A 192 -75.89 4.72 -22.36
C ASN A 192 -75.53 3.65 -23.41
N ALA A 193 -74.47 2.84 -23.21
CA ALA A 193 -74.12 1.78 -24.15
C ALA A 193 -75.27 0.78 -24.32
N ASN A 194 -75.93 0.37 -23.24
CA ASN A 194 -77.07 -0.55 -23.28
C ASN A 194 -78.26 0.04 -24.05
N ASN A 195 -78.57 1.31 -23.82
CA ASN A 195 -79.61 2.03 -24.55
C ASN A 195 -79.29 2.09 -26.05
N PHE A 196 -78.03 2.38 -26.40
CA PHE A 196 -77.58 2.45 -27.79
C PHE A 196 -77.55 1.07 -28.48
N ILE A 197 -77.21 -0.01 -27.77
CA ILE A 197 -77.35 -1.39 -28.26
C ILE A 197 -78.81 -1.69 -28.58
N SER A 198 -79.72 -1.42 -27.64
CA SER A 198 -81.16 -1.70 -27.81
C SER A 198 -81.73 -0.99 -29.03
N ILE A 199 -81.53 0.33 -29.12
CA ILE A 199 -81.94 1.17 -30.24
C ILE A 199 -81.37 0.65 -31.56
N ARG A 200 -80.06 0.36 -31.62
CA ARG A 200 -79.40 -0.16 -32.84
C ARG A 200 -79.93 -1.53 -33.27
N ASN A 201 -80.21 -2.42 -32.33
CA ASN A 201 -80.75 -3.74 -32.61
C ASN A 201 -82.20 -3.69 -33.09
N SER A 202 -83.01 -2.78 -32.55
CA SER A 202 -84.43 -2.64 -32.90
C SER A 202 -84.68 -1.97 -34.25
N PHE A 203 -83.92 -0.94 -34.62
CA PHE A 203 -84.01 -0.34 -35.96
C PHE A 203 -83.21 -1.10 -37.03
N GLY A 204 -82.13 -1.78 -36.63
CA GLY A 204 -81.23 -2.52 -37.51
C GLY A 204 -79.96 -1.76 -37.87
N LYS A 205 -78.85 -2.49 -37.99
CA LYS A 205 -77.48 -1.96 -38.11
C LYS A 205 -77.29 -0.95 -39.26
N ASP A 206 -77.90 -1.19 -40.41
CA ASP A 206 -77.71 -0.39 -41.63
C ASP A 206 -78.97 0.36 -42.08
N SER A 207 -79.98 0.41 -41.19
CA SER A 207 -81.26 1.09 -41.42
C SER A 207 -81.17 2.60 -41.28
N LYS A 208 -82.15 3.29 -41.87
CA LYS A 208 -82.43 4.71 -41.61
C LYS A 208 -83.68 4.82 -40.75
N PHE A 209 -83.69 5.78 -39.84
CA PHE A 209 -84.84 6.11 -39.00
C PHE A 209 -84.98 7.64 -38.86
N THR A 210 -86.09 8.09 -38.31
CA THR A 210 -86.49 9.50 -38.15
C THR A 210 -86.64 9.86 -36.67
N LYS A 211 -87.10 11.07 -36.35
CA LYS A 211 -87.48 11.41 -34.96
C LYS A 211 -88.74 10.65 -34.56
N GLU A 212 -89.67 10.49 -35.50
CA GLU A 212 -90.97 9.87 -35.33
C GLU A 212 -90.84 8.36 -35.05
N ASP A 213 -89.95 7.67 -35.77
CA ASP A 213 -89.66 6.24 -35.54
C ASP A 213 -89.13 5.95 -34.12
N LEU A 214 -88.40 6.91 -33.50
CA LEU A 214 -87.95 6.79 -32.11
C LEU A 214 -89.10 6.97 -31.09
N ILE A 215 -90.13 7.75 -31.43
CA ILE A 215 -91.34 7.88 -30.61
C ILE A 215 -92.17 6.61 -30.70
N GLU A 216 -92.34 6.04 -31.90
CA GLU A 216 -93.04 4.77 -32.11
C GLU A 216 -92.33 3.58 -31.43
N TYR A 217 -91.01 3.65 -31.25
CA TYR A 217 -90.24 2.68 -30.46
C TYR A 217 -90.47 2.78 -28.94
N GLY A 218 -91.07 3.87 -28.46
CA GLY A 218 -91.42 4.09 -27.04
C GLY A 218 -90.73 5.28 -26.38
N ILE A 219 -89.74 5.91 -27.03
CA ILE A 219 -88.98 7.01 -26.41
C ILE A 219 -89.85 8.27 -26.38
N HIS A 220 -90.29 8.65 -25.18
CA HIS A 220 -91.15 9.81 -24.94
C HIS A 220 -90.62 11.09 -25.62
N GLU A 221 -91.48 11.77 -26.38
CA GLU A 221 -91.12 12.79 -27.37
C GLU A 221 -90.13 13.86 -26.88
N GLY A 222 -90.30 14.34 -25.64
CA GLY A 222 -89.43 15.37 -25.04
C GLY A 222 -87.95 14.96 -24.91
N TYR A 223 -87.66 13.65 -24.87
CA TYR A 223 -86.30 13.12 -24.74
C TYR A 223 -85.65 12.72 -26.08
N VAL A 224 -86.44 12.57 -27.15
CA VAL A 224 -85.95 12.12 -28.46
C VAL A 224 -84.95 13.10 -29.06
N LEU A 225 -85.25 14.41 -29.03
CA LEU A 225 -84.33 15.44 -29.54
C LEU A 225 -83.02 15.54 -28.71
N PRO A 226 -83.05 15.60 -27.37
CA PRO A 226 -81.84 15.46 -26.54
C PRO A 226 -81.01 14.20 -26.84
N LEU A 227 -81.65 13.04 -27.02
CA LEU A 227 -81.00 11.77 -27.33
C LEU A 227 -80.31 11.79 -28.70
N ILE A 228 -81.01 12.24 -29.75
CA ILE A 228 -80.43 12.43 -31.10
C ILE A 228 -79.24 13.39 -31.02
N ASN A 229 -79.39 14.54 -30.37
CA ASN A 229 -78.33 15.54 -30.27
C ASN A 229 -77.09 15.00 -29.54
N SER A 230 -77.27 14.21 -28.48
CA SER A 230 -76.19 13.53 -27.78
C SER A 230 -75.48 12.50 -28.67
N LEU A 231 -76.25 11.66 -29.37
CA LEU A 231 -75.72 10.64 -30.29
C LEU A 231 -74.98 11.23 -31.49
N VAL A 232 -75.48 12.32 -32.06
CA VAL A 232 -74.82 13.07 -33.16
C VAL A 232 -73.56 13.77 -32.66
N LYS A 233 -73.60 14.42 -31.48
CA LYS A 233 -72.43 15.07 -30.86
C LYS A 233 -71.28 14.09 -30.62
N ASN A 234 -71.58 12.84 -30.28
CA ASN A 234 -70.60 11.76 -30.10
C ASN A 234 -70.23 11.05 -31.43
N ASN A 235 -70.67 11.54 -32.58
CA ASN A 235 -70.48 10.94 -33.91
C ASN A 235 -70.96 9.47 -34.01
N LEU A 236 -71.93 9.07 -33.19
CA LEU A 236 -72.55 7.72 -33.21
C LEU A 236 -73.70 7.64 -34.22
N LEU A 237 -74.31 8.78 -34.58
CA LEU A 237 -75.26 8.91 -35.68
C LEU A 237 -74.74 9.85 -36.77
N LYS A 238 -75.14 9.57 -38.01
CA LYS A 238 -74.99 10.44 -39.19
C LYS A 238 -76.35 11.03 -39.54
N VAL A 239 -76.41 12.34 -39.72
CA VAL A 239 -77.63 13.07 -40.12
C VAL A 239 -77.67 13.20 -41.65
N LYS A 240 -78.81 12.88 -42.27
CA LYS A 240 -79.07 13.07 -43.72
C LYS A 240 -80.47 13.63 -43.93
N GLY A 241 -80.60 14.96 -43.79
CA GLY A 241 -81.89 15.63 -43.80
C GLY A 241 -82.71 15.23 -42.58
N ARG A 242 -83.94 14.74 -42.78
CA ARG A 242 -84.81 14.23 -41.71
C ARG A 242 -84.47 12.83 -41.20
N PHE A 243 -83.49 12.15 -41.81
CA PHE A 243 -83.13 10.77 -41.49
C PHE A 243 -81.80 10.69 -40.73
N TYR A 244 -81.71 9.71 -39.85
CA TYR A 244 -80.53 9.34 -39.09
C TYR A 244 -80.08 7.94 -39.49
N GLU A 245 -78.77 7.73 -39.53
CA GLU A 245 -78.11 6.44 -39.82
C GLU A 245 -77.06 6.13 -38.75
N PHE A 246 -76.92 4.87 -38.35
CA PHE A 246 -75.89 4.46 -37.38
C PHE A 246 -74.48 4.58 -37.97
N ASN A 247 -73.57 5.22 -37.23
CA ASN A 247 -72.16 5.26 -37.59
C ASN A 247 -71.44 4.02 -37.08
N ASN A 248 -71.67 2.89 -37.75
CA ASN A 248 -71.30 1.55 -37.27
C ASN A 248 -69.84 1.41 -36.78
N LEU A 249 -68.86 2.01 -37.47
CA LEU A 249 -67.45 2.01 -37.05
C LEU A 249 -67.24 2.73 -35.70
N ASN A 250 -67.88 3.88 -35.51
CA ASN A 250 -67.78 4.62 -34.25
C ASN A 250 -68.55 3.94 -33.11
N ILE A 251 -69.67 3.28 -33.41
CA ILE A 251 -70.41 2.50 -32.40
C ILE A 251 -69.61 1.26 -31.98
N GLU A 252 -69.00 0.53 -32.92
CA GLU A 252 -68.16 -0.64 -32.62
C GLU A 252 -66.89 -0.23 -31.85
N SER A 253 -66.30 0.93 -32.18
CA SER A 253 -65.22 1.54 -31.40
C SER A 253 -65.67 2.00 -30.00
N TYR A 254 -66.86 2.58 -29.86
CA TYR A 254 -67.45 3.00 -28.59
C TYR A 254 -67.72 1.79 -27.69
N MET A 255 -68.38 0.75 -28.21
CA MET A 255 -68.66 -0.48 -27.46
C MET A 255 -67.37 -1.15 -27.00
N SER A 256 -66.39 -1.35 -27.89
CA SER A 256 -65.09 -1.92 -27.53
C SER A 256 -64.32 -1.11 -26.46
N ARG A 257 -64.64 0.18 -26.29
CA ARG A 257 -64.12 1.00 -25.18
C ARG A 257 -64.91 0.79 -23.89
N ILE A 258 -66.23 0.66 -23.94
CA ILE A 258 -67.07 0.34 -22.77
C ILE A 258 -66.78 -1.05 -22.22
N ASP A 259 -66.60 -2.05 -23.09
CA ASP A 259 -66.23 -3.42 -22.69
C ASP A 259 -64.93 -3.44 -21.87
N LYS A 260 -63.96 -2.60 -22.26
CA LYS A 260 -62.70 -2.39 -21.52
C LYS A 260 -62.91 -1.71 -20.18
N TYR A 261 -63.83 -0.74 -20.08
CA TYR A 261 -64.15 -0.07 -18.82
C TYR A 261 -64.77 -1.04 -17.81
N ILE A 262 -65.74 -1.85 -18.27
CA ILE A 262 -66.37 -2.90 -17.47
C ILE A 262 -65.32 -3.92 -17.00
N ARG A 263 -64.46 -4.40 -17.92
CA ARG A 263 -63.39 -5.36 -17.59
C ARG A 263 -62.35 -4.82 -16.61
N ILE A 264 -61.96 -3.54 -16.70
CA ILE A 264 -61.12 -2.88 -15.69
C ILE A 264 -61.80 -2.94 -14.32
N GLY A 265 -63.09 -2.61 -14.25
CA GLY A 265 -63.85 -2.65 -13.00
C GLY A 265 -63.89 -4.05 -12.38
N GLU A 266 -64.22 -5.07 -13.17
CA GLU A 266 -64.20 -6.47 -12.73
C GLU A 266 -62.83 -6.90 -12.16
N LEU A 267 -61.73 -6.50 -12.80
CA LEU A 267 -60.38 -6.90 -12.37
C LEU A 267 -59.96 -6.20 -11.07
N ILE A 268 -60.33 -4.93 -10.88
CA ILE A 268 -60.11 -4.22 -9.61
C ILE A 268 -60.88 -4.91 -8.49
N THR A 269 -62.18 -5.14 -8.69
CA THR A 269 -63.03 -5.76 -7.66
C THR A 269 -62.50 -7.15 -7.28
N LYS A 270 -62.19 -8.01 -8.25
CA LYS A 270 -61.62 -9.35 -7.99
C LYS A 270 -60.26 -9.30 -7.28
N PHE A 271 -59.45 -8.26 -7.49
CA PHE A 271 -58.15 -8.09 -6.80
C PHE A 271 -58.27 -7.57 -5.37
N ARG A 272 -59.29 -6.76 -5.08
CA ARG A 272 -59.61 -6.32 -3.70
C ARG A 272 -60.35 -7.38 -2.90
N GLU A 273 -61.16 -8.21 -3.54
CA GLU A 273 -61.85 -9.36 -2.93
C GLU A 273 -60.96 -10.61 -2.78
N ASP A 274 -59.63 -10.48 -2.94
CA ASP A 274 -58.63 -11.57 -2.89
C ASP A 274 -58.86 -12.76 -3.86
N LYS A 275 -59.73 -12.58 -4.86
CA LYS A 275 -60.02 -13.53 -5.95
C LYS A 275 -58.99 -13.48 -7.09
N LEU A 276 -57.98 -12.62 -6.99
CA LEU A 276 -56.79 -12.56 -7.85
C LEU A 276 -55.57 -12.24 -6.99
N SER A 277 -54.48 -12.98 -7.17
CA SER A 277 -53.18 -12.68 -6.55
C SER A 277 -52.47 -11.49 -7.24
N PRO A 278 -51.47 -10.87 -6.58
CA PRO A 278 -50.63 -9.82 -7.18
C PRO A 278 -49.93 -10.26 -8.46
N THR A 279 -49.61 -11.55 -8.58
CA THR A 279 -49.05 -12.17 -9.80
C THR A 279 -50.08 -12.24 -10.92
N GLU A 280 -51.26 -12.80 -10.66
CA GLU A 280 -52.31 -12.99 -11.69
C GLU A 280 -52.79 -11.66 -12.28
N ILE A 281 -52.96 -10.61 -11.46
CA ILE A 281 -53.37 -9.31 -12.01
C ILE A 281 -52.27 -8.67 -12.87
N LYS A 282 -50.98 -8.88 -12.54
CA LYS A 282 -49.84 -8.43 -13.37
C LYS A 282 -49.74 -9.18 -14.70
N GLU A 283 -50.32 -10.37 -14.80
CA GLU A 283 -50.38 -11.12 -16.06
C GLU A 283 -51.48 -10.63 -17.02
N THR A 284 -52.45 -9.87 -16.53
CA THR A 284 -53.55 -9.36 -17.36
C THR A 284 -53.05 -8.48 -18.51
N ILE A 285 -53.76 -8.53 -19.65
CA ILE A 285 -53.48 -7.68 -20.82
C ILE A 285 -53.65 -6.21 -20.44
N GLU A 286 -54.66 -5.94 -19.62
CA GLU A 286 -54.98 -4.65 -19.01
C GLU A 286 -53.78 -4.07 -18.26
N TYR A 287 -53.21 -4.81 -17.30
CA TYR A 287 -52.07 -4.33 -16.51
C TYR A 287 -50.83 -4.11 -17.40
N ARG A 288 -50.58 -5.05 -18.32
CA ARG A 288 -49.45 -4.96 -19.27
C ARG A 288 -49.59 -3.73 -20.18
N GLN A 289 -50.77 -3.45 -20.73
CA GLN A 289 -51.02 -2.26 -21.55
C GLN A 289 -50.95 -0.96 -20.73
N GLY A 290 -51.46 -0.96 -19.50
CA GLY A 290 -51.35 0.15 -18.56
C GLY A 290 -49.91 0.49 -18.20
N SER A 291 -49.02 -0.51 -18.09
CA SER A 291 -47.59 -0.29 -17.85
C SER A 291 -46.89 0.51 -18.97
N TYR A 292 -47.38 0.39 -20.21
CA TYR A 292 -46.95 1.18 -21.37
C TYR A 292 -47.68 2.55 -21.48
N LYS A 293 -48.40 2.97 -20.44
CA LYS A 293 -49.20 4.22 -20.39
C LYS A 293 -50.30 4.29 -21.45
N GLN A 294 -50.89 3.15 -21.81
CA GLN A 294 -52.00 3.10 -22.77
C GLN A 294 -53.33 3.33 -22.05
N GLU A 295 -54.08 4.34 -22.48
CA GLU A 295 -55.44 4.58 -21.97
C GLU A 295 -56.44 3.56 -22.54
N PRO A 296 -57.44 3.10 -21.75
CA PRO A 296 -57.81 3.51 -20.38
C PRO A 296 -57.04 2.79 -19.25
N PHE A 297 -56.04 1.97 -19.59
CA PHE A 297 -55.43 1.03 -18.64
C PHE A 297 -54.35 1.66 -17.75
N TYR A 298 -53.89 2.88 -18.06
CA TYR A 298 -52.81 3.52 -17.30
C TYR A 298 -53.22 3.86 -15.86
N GLN A 299 -54.46 4.30 -15.65
CA GLN A 299 -54.97 4.64 -14.32
C GLN A 299 -55.23 3.38 -13.49
N PHE A 300 -55.83 2.34 -14.09
CA PHE A 300 -55.88 0.98 -13.54
C PHE A 300 -54.49 0.50 -13.08
N PHE A 301 -53.47 0.60 -13.94
CA PHE A 301 -52.10 0.20 -13.61
C PHE A 301 -51.52 0.96 -12.40
N LYS A 302 -51.78 2.27 -12.24
CA LYS A 302 -51.36 3.00 -11.03
C LYS A 302 -52.02 2.42 -9.78
N ILE A 303 -53.35 2.31 -9.82
CA ILE A 303 -54.16 1.84 -8.69
C ILE A 303 -53.72 0.45 -8.26
N ILE A 304 -53.53 -0.50 -9.21
CA ILE A 304 -53.03 -1.84 -8.86
C ILE A 304 -51.63 -1.80 -8.21
N ASN A 305 -50.74 -0.88 -8.58
CA ASN A 305 -49.45 -0.75 -7.88
C ASN A 305 -49.59 -0.12 -6.49
N GLU A 306 -50.56 0.78 -6.27
CA GLU A 306 -50.86 1.36 -4.96
C GLU A 306 -51.51 0.32 -4.02
N GLU A 307 -52.48 -0.45 -4.52
CA GLU A 307 -53.08 -1.59 -3.81
C GLU A 307 -52.05 -2.69 -3.45
N ILE A 308 -51.01 -2.88 -4.29
CA ILE A 308 -49.92 -3.82 -4.01
C ILE A 308 -49.00 -3.31 -2.91
N ILE A 309 -48.79 -2.00 -2.78
CA ILE A 309 -48.08 -1.41 -1.64
C ILE A 309 -48.92 -1.59 -0.36
N ASN A 310 -50.24 -1.39 -0.43
CA ASN A 310 -51.13 -1.62 0.72
C ASN A 310 -51.09 -3.10 1.17
N LYS A 311 -51.20 -4.05 0.23
CA LYS A 311 -51.05 -5.49 0.51
C LYS A 311 -49.69 -5.84 1.11
N PHE A 312 -48.62 -5.19 0.67
CA PHE A 312 -47.27 -5.35 1.24
C PHE A 312 -47.18 -4.78 2.67
N GLU A 313 -47.78 -3.63 2.95
CA GLU A 313 -47.88 -3.12 4.32
C GLU A 313 -48.67 -4.05 5.24
N THR A 314 -49.79 -4.63 4.78
CA THR A 314 -50.59 -5.59 5.58
C THR A 314 -49.83 -6.90 5.84
N ASP A 315 -49.24 -7.51 4.80
CA ASP A 315 -48.53 -8.79 4.90
C ASP A 315 -47.29 -8.69 5.82
N LEU A 316 -46.61 -7.53 5.80
CA LEU A 316 -45.52 -7.21 6.75
C LEU A 316 -45.94 -7.21 8.23
N LEU A 317 -47.23 -7.10 8.56
CA LEU A 317 -47.70 -7.19 9.96
C LEU A 317 -47.73 -8.64 10.48
N THR A 318 -47.75 -9.63 9.56
CA THR A 318 -47.90 -11.05 9.88
C THR A 318 -46.72 -11.93 9.46
N THR A 319 -45.78 -11.41 8.68
CA THR A 319 -44.61 -12.17 8.23
C THR A 319 -43.50 -12.26 9.28
N GLU A 320 -42.77 -13.37 9.27
CA GLU A 320 -41.45 -13.48 9.93
C GLU A 320 -40.30 -13.07 8.98
N ASN A 321 -40.57 -12.88 7.68
CA ASN A 321 -39.57 -12.70 6.63
C ASN A 321 -40.01 -11.67 5.56
N ILE A 322 -39.21 -10.62 5.37
CA ILE A 322 -39.46 -9.56 4.38
C ILE A 322 -39.47 -10.13 2.94
N TRP A 323 -38.62 -11.11 2.66
CA TRP A 323 -38.39 -11.59 1.30
C TRP A 323 -39.60 -12.36 0.75
N ASP A 324 -40.30 -13.10 1.62
CA ASP A 324 -41.54 -13.80 1.28
C ASP A 324 -42.66 -12.79 0.96
N SER A 325 -42.77 -11.69 1.72
CA SER A 325 -43.71 -10.59 1.43
C SER A 325 -43.40 -9.87 0.12
N ILE A 326 -42.12 -9.69 -0.22
CA ILE A 326 -41.70 -9.11 -1.50
C ILE A 326 -42.03 -10.05 -2.67
N GLU A 327 -41.84 -11.36 -2.50
CA GLU A 327 -42.18 -12.37 -3.52
C GLU A 327 -43.70 -12.49 -3.71
N TYR A 328 -44.47 -12.67 -2.63
CA TYR A 328 -45.94 -12.75 -2.66
C TYR A 328 -46.60 -11.53 -3.32
N THR A 329 -46.20 -10.32 -2.92
CA THR A 329 -46.75 -9.08 -3.50
C THR A 329 -46.15 -8.73 -4.87
N THR A 330 -45.08 -9.43 -5.27
CA THR A 330 -44.26 -9.16 -6.46
C THR A 330 -43.90 -7.67 -6.61
N ILE A 331 -43.72 -6.95 -5.49
CA ILE A 331 -43.47 -5.50 -5.46
C ILE A 331 -42.15 -5.14 -6.15
N GLN A 332 -42.15 -4.13 -7.02
CA GLN A 332 -40.92 -3.78 -7.73
C GLN A 332 -39.97 -3.02 -6.81
N GLN A 333 -38.67 -3.37 -6.84
CA GLN A 333 -37.58 -2.75 -6.07
C GLN A 333 -37.59 -1.20 -6.08
N LYS A 334 -37.98 -0.59 -7.21
CA LYS A 334 -38.11 0.86 -7.38
C LYS A 334 -39.23 1.45 -6.51
N ASP A 335 -40.34 0.73 -6.36
CA ASP A 335 -41.55 1.16 -5.65
C ASP A 335 -41.41 0.86 -4.16
N LEU A 336 -40.81 -0.29 -3.80
CA LEU A 336 -40.35 -0.57 -2.43
C LEU A 336 -39.37 0.49 -1.92
N LYS A 337 -38.39 0.92 -2.74
CA LYS A 337 -37.49 2.02 -2.37
C LYS A 337 -38.24 3.36 -2.22
N ARG A 338 -39.21 3.64 -3.09
CA ARG A 338 -40.06 4.85 -2.99
C ARG A 338 -40.89 4.84 -1.70
N TRP A 339 -41.51 3.71 -1.38
CA TRP A 339 -42.25 3.46 -0.14
C TRP A 339 -41.37 3.70 1.09
N TYR A 340 -40.20 3.05 1.16
CA TYR A 340 -39.28 3.22 2.28
C TYR A 340 -38.84 4.67 2.48
N LEU A 341 -38.55 5.41 1.39
CA LEU A 341 -38.21 6.83 1.46
C LEU A 341 -39.39 7.73 1.88
N ILE A 342 -40.64 7.34 1.61
CA ILE A 342 -41.82 8.03 2.13
C ILE A 342 -41.94 7.75 3.64
N GLN A 343 -41.98 6.49 4.05
CA GLN A 343 -42.18 6.13 5.46
C GLN A 343 -41.01 6.56 6.36
N LEU A 344 -39.76 6.56 5.88
CA LEU A 344 -38.62 7.15 6.59
C LEU A 344 -38.79 8.67 6.82
N ASN A 345 -39.48 9.38 5.92
CA ASN A 345 -39.75 10.81 6.06
C ASN A 345 -41.02 11.10 6.86
N ASN A 346 -41.93 10.14 7.01
CA ASN A 346 -43.05 10.19 7.95
C ASN A 346 -42.56 9.93 9.38
N TYR A 347 -41.74 8.89 9.57
CA TYR A 347 -41.11 8.56 10.85
C TYR A 347 -40.30 9.74 11.43
N LYS A 348 -39.55 10.47 10.59
CA LYS A 348 -38.83 11.71 10.98
C LYS A 348 -39.74 12.87 11.42
N LYS A 349 -41.04 12.81 11.15
CA LYS A 349 -42.07 13.77 11.61
C LYS A 349 -42.87 13.23 12.80
N ASN A 350 -42.50 12.07 13.35
CA ASN A 350 -43.25 11.29 14.34
C ASN A 350 -44.60 10.74 13.83
N ASP A 351 -44.72 10.52 12.52
CA ASP A 351 -45.83 9.83 11.88
C ASP A 351 -45.41 8.37 11.63
N ILE A 352 -45.95 7.44 12.43
CA ILE A 352 -45.41 6.08 12.60
C ILE A 352 -46.31 5.05 11.92
N ASN A 353 -45.78 4.46 10.84
CA ASN A 353 -46.34 3.27 10.18
C ASN A 353 -45.75 1.99 10.81
N GLU A 354 -46.59 1.05 11.25
CA GLU A 354 -46.15 -0.15 11.97
C GLU A 354 -45.40 -1.14 11.06
N SER A 355 -45.86 -1.33 9.82
CA SER A 355 -45.19 -2.16 8.82
C SER A 355 -43.76 -1.68 8.54
N PHE A 356 -43.52 -0.36 8.54
CA PHE A 356 -42.17 0.21 8.46
C PHE A 356 -41.31 -0.09 9.71
N VAL A 357 -41.90 -0.13 10.91
CA VAL A 357 -41.18 -0.55 12.13
C VAL A 357 -40.80 -2.03 12.05
N ILE A 358 -41.71 -2.91 11.62
CA ILE A 358 -41.44 -4.35 11.48
C ILE A 358 -40.39 -4.60 10.38
N PHE A 359 -40.53 -3.95 9.21
CA PHE A 359 -39.56 -4.02 8.11
C PHE A 359 -38.14 -3.66 8.57
N ASN A 360 -37.95 -2.56 9.32
CA ASN A 360 -36.62 -2.20 9.81
C ASN A 360 -36.10 -3.18 10.88
N ARG A 361 -36.95 -3.77 11.73
CA ARG A 361 -36.54 -4.80 12.72
C ARG A 361 -36.08 -6.10 12.05
N LEU A 362 -36.84 -6.60 11.06
CA LEU A 362 -36.49 -7.82 10.33
C LEU A 362 -35.22 -7.59 9.49
N LEU A 363 -35.10 -6.45 8.80
CA LEU A 363 -33.93 -6.11 7.98
C LEU A 363 -32.64 -5.97 8.81
N ILE A 364 -32.74 -5.43 10.04
CA ILE A 364 -31.63 -5.41 11.00
C ILE A 364 -31.28 -6.82 11.50
N THR A 365 -32.29 -7.65 11.77
CA THR A 365 -32.09 -9.05 12.17
C THR A 365 -31.35 -9.84 11.10
N ASP A 366 -31.77 -9.74 9.83
CA ASP A 366 -31.10 -10.33 8.67
C ASP A 366 -29.65 -9.84 8.55
N TYR A 367 -29.43 -8.52 8.64
CA TYR A 367 -28.10 -7.92 8.55
C TYR A 367 -27.15 -8.47 9.63
N LEU A 368 -27.60 -8.52 10.88
CA LEU A 368 -26.82 -9.04 12.00
C LEU A 368 -26.62 -10.57 11.89
N SER A 369 -27.59 -11.31 11.33
CA SER A 369 -27.49 -12.75 11.09
C SER A 369 -26.44 -13.08 10.02
N LEU A 370 -26.56 -12.49 8.83
CA LEU A 370 -25.57 -12.63 7.75
C LEU A 370 -24.18 -12.14 8.18
N LYS A 371 -24.10 -11.17 9.10
CA LYS A 371 -22.82 -10.77 9.68
C LYS A 371 -22.25 -11.82 10.64
N ARG A 372 -23.06 -12.51 11.45
CA ARG A 372 -22.62 -13.62 12.32
C ARG A 372 -22.06 -14.80 11.51
N GLU A 373 -22.51 -14.99 10.28
CA GLU A 373 -21.95 -15.98 9.33
C GLU A 373 -20.57 -15.58 8.76
N GLY A 374 -20.14 -14.32 8.92
CA GLY A 374 -18.88 -13.79 8.41
C GLY A 374 -18.98 -13.14 7.03
N ILE A 375 -20.17 -12.79 6.56
CA ILE A 375 -20.33 -12.14 5.25
C ILE A 375 -19.79 -10.69 5.31
N LYS A 376 -19.10 -10.26 4.25
CA LYS A 376 -18.56 -8.90 4.13
C LYS A 376 -19.70 -7.89 3.94
N ASP A 377 -19.65 -6.73 4.60
CA ASP A 377 -20.75 -5.76 4.69
C ASP A 377 -21.32 -5.39 3.30
N SER A 378 -20.46 -5.14 2.30
CA SER A 378 -20.86 -4.85 0.91
C SER A 378 -21.59 -5.98 0.17
N ASN A 379 -21.41 -7.24 0.59
CA ASN A 379 -22.20 -8.36 0.08
C ASN A 379 -23.57 -8.43 0.77
N ILE A 380 -23.64 -8.14 2.07
CA ILE A 380 -24.90 -8.05 2.84
C ILE A 380 -25.75 -6.90 2.29
N GLU A 381 -25.16 -5.71 2.10
CA GLU A 381 -25.81 -4.55 1.47
C GLU A 381 -26.42 -4.90 0.12
N ARG A 382 -25.69 -5.63 -0.73
CA ARG A 382 -26.16 -6.04 -2.06
C ARG A 382 -27.24 -7.12 -2.00
N GLN A 383 -27.13 -8.07 -1.07
CA GLN A 383 -28.08 -9.18 -0.91
C GLN A 383 -29.42 -8.70 -0.36
N LEU A 384 -29.37 -7.89 0.71
CA LEU A 384 -30.56 -7.32 1.37
C LEU A 384 -31.01 -5.99 0.74
N ASN A 385 -30.40 -5.57 -0.39
CA ASN A 385 -30.72 -4.32 -1.11
C ASN A 385 -30.73 -3.05 -0.21
N ILE A 386 -29.82 -3.00 0.76
CA ILE A 386 -29.75 -1.93 1.77
C ILE A 386 -29.06 -0.71 1.15
N SER A 387 -29.68 0.46 1.28
CA SER A 387 -29.05 1.73 0.89
C SER A 387 -28.24 2.34 2.03
N LYS A 388 -27.30 3.23 1.70
CA LYS A 388 -26.57 4.02 2.71
C LYS A 388 -27.49 4.81 3.64
N GLU A 389 -28.68 5.20 3.15
CA GLU A 389 -29.69 5.94 3.92
C GLU A 389 -30.38 5.05 4.97
N MET A 390 -30.47 3.74 4.72
CA MET A 390 -30.95 2.71 5.66
C MET A 390 -29.88 2.42 6.73
N LEU A 391 -28.62 2.19 6.34
CA LEU A 391 -27.52 2.00 7.30
C LEU A 391 -27.34 3.21 8.23
N GLU A 392 -27.44 4.44 7.69
CA GLU A 392 -27.43 5.66 8.51
C GLU A 392 -28.67 5.82 9.40
N PHE A 393 -29.72 5.01 9.22
CA PHE A 393 -30.92 5.01 10.05
C PHE A 393 -30.90 3.90 11.12
N PHE A 394 -30.26 2.75 10.88
CA PHE A 394 -30.26 1.63 11.84
C PHE A 394 -29.83 2.02 13.27
N PRO A 395 -28.71 2.75 13.53
CA PRO A 395 -28.35 3.17 14.89
C PRO A 395 -29.28 4.22 15.52
N LYS A 396 -30.15 4.85 14.73
CA LYS A 396 -31.14 5.85 15.18
C LYS A 396 -32.49 5.20 15.50
N PHE A 397 -32.77 4.07 14.87
CA PHE A 397 -33.98 3.26 15.05
C PHE A 397 -33.79 2.17 16.12
N TYR A 398 -32.60 1.55 16.16
CA TYR A 398 -32.20 0.53 17.12
C TYR A 398 -30.86 0.93 17.77
N PRO A 399 -30.86 1.63 18.91
CA PRO A 399 -29.65 2.14 19.57
C PRO A 399 -28.61 1.06 19.89
N GLU A 400 -29.06 -0.16 20.14
CA GLU A 400 -28.24 -1.33 20.46
C GLU A 400 -27.44 -1.86 19.25
N PHE A 401 -27.82 -1.50 18.01
CA PHE A 401 -27.26 -2.02 16.76
C PHE A 401 -25.73 -2.01 16.71
N GLU A 402 -25.09 -0.87 17.03
CA GLU A 402 -23.63 -0.73 17.03
C GLU A 402 -22.96 -1.59 18.11
N SER A 403 -23.64 -1.84 19.22
CA SER A 403 -23.13 -2.68 20.31
C SER A 403 -23.18 -4.17 19.96
N GLU A 404 -24.26 -4.62 19.33
CA GLU A 404 -24.37 -5.97 18.77
C GLU A 404 -23.39 -6.20 17.62
N LEU A 405 -23.34 -5.27 16.66
CA LEU A 405 -22.41 -5.35 15.53
C LEU A 405 -20.95 -5.38 15.99
N SER A 406 -20.60 -4.60 17.02
CA SER A 406 -19.30 -4.66 17.69
C SER A 406 -19.03 -6.04 18.31
N GLN A 407 -20.00 -6.63 19.01
CA GLN A 407 -19.83 -7.95 19.62
C GLN A 407 -19.77 -9.08 18.58
N ILE A 408 -20.52 -9.00 17.48
CA ILE A 408 -20.43 -9.94 16.36
C ILE A 408 -19.04 -9.84 15.70
N LYS A 409 -18.55 -8.63 15.42
CA LYS A 409 -17.19 -8.41 14.88
C LYS A 409 -16.11 -8.98 15.82
N LYS A 410 -16.25 -8.85 17.15
CA LYS A 410 -15.37 -9.49 18.14
C LYS A 410 -15.42 -11.01 18.12
N ASN A 411 -16.62 -11.60 18.12
CA ASN A 411 -16.79 -13.06 18.12
C ASN A 411 -16.20 -13.69 16.83
N LEU A 412 -16.35 -13.02 15.68
CA LEU A 412 -15.67 -13.41 14.43
C LEU A 412 -14.15 -13.36 14.54
N ILE A 413 -13.59 -12.30 15.14
CA ILE A 413 -12.14 -12.17 15.35
C ILE A 413 -11.60 -13.36 16.18
N LEU A 414 -12.26 -13.71 17.29
CA LEU A 414 -11.85 -14.85 18.13
C LEU A 414 -11.97 -16.18 17.37
N LYS A 415 -13.10 -16.43 16.71
CA LYS A 415 -13.33 -17.63 15.90
C LYS A 415 -12.20 -17.83 14.87
N LEU A 416 -11.92 -16.81 14.06
CA LEU A 416 -10.91 -16.88 13.00
C LEU A 416 -9.48 -17.00 13.58
N LEU A 417 -9.20 -16.39 14.74
CA LEU A 417 -7.92 -16.56 15.42
C LEU A 417 -7.75 -17.97 16.01
N ASN A 418 -8.81 -18.58 16.54
CA ASN A 418 -8.84 -19.97 17.00
C ASN A 418 -8.72 -20.97 15.82
N GLU A 419 -9.29 -20.65 14.65
CA GLU A 419 -9.07 -21.37 13.38
C GLU A 419 -7.64 -21.20 12.80
N GLY A 420 -6.74 -20.48 13.50
CA GLY A 420 -5.35 -20.32 13.09
C GLY A 420 -5.12 -19.31 11.97
N LYS A 421 -6.08 -18.42 11.65
CA LYS A 421 -5.91 -17.37 10.65
C LYS A 421 -4.89 -16.31 11.11
N SER A 422 -4.18 -15.66 10.17
CA SER A 422 -3.32 -14.50 10.46
C SER A 422 -4.15 -13.23 10.72
N LYS A 423 -3.55 -12.19 11.30
CA LYS A 423 -4.21 -10.88 11.48
C LYS A 423 -4.79 -10.32 10.18
N SER A 424 -4.08 -10.46 9.05
CA SER A 424 -4.56 -10.02 7.74
C SER A 424 -5.75 -10.85 7.23
N GLN A 425 -5.72 -12.17 7.39
CA GLN A 425 -6.83 -13.06 7.05
C GLN A 425 -8.06 -12.77 7.92
N VAL A 426 -7.90 -12.54 9.23
CA VAL A 426 -9.00 -12.18 10.14
C VAL A 426 -9.67 -10.88 9.72
N ILE A 427 -8.88 -9.85 9.40
CA ILE A 427 -9.39 -8.55 8.93
C ILE A 427 -10.18 -8.72 7.62
N GLU A 428 -9.66 -9.50 6.66
CA GLU A 428 -10.36 -9.75 5.41
C GLU A 428 -11.64 -10.60 5.59
N GLU A 429 -11.54 -11.75 6.26
CA GLU A 429 -12.62 -12.73 6.35
C GLU A 429 -13.75 -12.26 7.28
N ALA A 430 -13.45 -11.54 8.38
CA ALA A 430 -14.49 -10.89 9.18
C ALA A 430 -15.11 -9.67 8.48
N GLY A 431 -14.57 -9.23 7.35
CA GLY A 431 -15.04 -8.06 6.61
C GLY A 431 -15.03 -6.79 7.45
N ILE A 432 -13.84 -6.43 7.97
CA ILE A 432 -13.61 -5.23 8.79
C ILE A 432 -12.36 -4.50 8.29
N THR A 433 -12.19 -3.23 8.66
CA THR A 433 -10.94 -2.50 8.38
C THR A 433 -9.86 -2.80 9.43
N LYS A 434 -8.58 -2.61 9.06
CA LYS A 434 -7.46 -2.67 10.03
C LYS A 434 -7.68 -1.71 11.21
N LYS A 435 -8.25 -0.52 10.95
CA LYS A 435 -8.56 0.46 12.00
C LYS A 435 -9.61 -0.08 12.97
N GLU A 436 -10.71 -0.64 12.48
CA GLU A 436 -11.72 -1.27 13.36
C GLU A 436 -11.14 -2.42 14.18
N TYR A 437 -10.31 -3.27 13.59
CA TYR A 437 -9.63 -4.34 14.33
C TYR A 437 -8.76 -3.76 15.47
N ASP A 438 -7.88 -2.80 15.15
CA ASP A 438 -6.96 -2.21 16.10
C ASP A 438 -7.73 -1.40 17.18
N ASP A 439 -8.82 -0.72 16.83
CA ASP A 439 -9.73 -0.06 17.79
C ASP A 439 -10.48 -1.07 18.68
N LEU A 440 -11.05 -2.15 18.13
CA LEU A 440 -11.78 -3.18 18.90
C LEU A 440 -10.87 -3.87 19.93
N VAL A 441 -9.65 -4.24 19.53
CA VAL A 441 -8.63 -4.84 20.42
C VAL A 441 -8.08 -3.82 21.42
N LYS A 442 -8.01 -2.54 21.07
CA LYS A 442 -7.58 -1.48 22.00
C LYS A 442 -8.64 -1.14 23.04
N TYR A 443 -9.90 -0.99 22.64
CA TYR A 443 -11.00 -0.68 23.56
C TYR A 443 -11.34 -1.85 24.49
N SER A 444 -11.13 -3.10 24.07
CA SER A 444 -11.31 -4.23 24.97
C SER A 444 -10.29 -4.24 26.11
N LYS A 445 -9.02 -3.88 25.85
CA LYS A 445 -7.98 -3.80 26.89
C LYS A 445 -8.21 -2.74 27.99
N PHE A 446 -9.19 -1.85 27.84
CA PHE A 446 -9.58 -0.88 28.86
C PHE A 446 -10.78 -1.33 29.73
N LYS A 447 -11.31 -2.55 29.54
CA LYS A 447 -12.40 -3.12 30.34
C LYS A 447 -12.15 -4.60 30.61
N GLU A 448 -12.39 -5.05 31.83
CA GLU A 448 -12.52 -6.49 32.11
C GLU A 448 -13.68 -7.03 31.26
N ASN A 449 -13.34 -7.86 30.28
CA ASN A 449 -14.25 -8.28 29.21
C ASN A 449 -13.72 -9.59 28.60
N GLU A 450 -14.61 -10.58 28.49
CA GLU A 450 -14.33 -11.93 27.98
C GLU A 450 -13.53 -11.95 26.66
N PHE A 451 -13.84 -11.03 25.72
CA PHE A 451 -13.09 -10.92 24.46
C PHE A 451 -11.62 -10.50 24.66
N ALA A 452 -11.31 -9.64 25.65
CA ALA A 452 -9.93 -9.25 25.92
C ALA A 452 -9.11 -10.43 26.50
N GLU A 453 -9.73 -11.23 27.37
CA GLU A 453 -9.12 -12.38 28.01
C GLU A 453 -8.85 -13.50 27.01
N GLU A 454 -9.83 -13.87 26.19
CA GLU A 454 -9.63 -14.89 25.14
C GLU A 454 -8.64 -14.41 24.07
N TYR A 455 -8.69 -13.14 23.67
CA TYR A 455 -7.75 -12.57 22.70
C TYR A 455 -6.31 -12.61 23.21
N GLU A 456 -6.05 -12.16 24.45
CA GLU A 456 -4.71 -12.24 25.04
C GLU A 456 -4.27 -13.68 25.25
N LYS A 457 -5.18 -14.61 25.59
CA LYS A 457 -4.85 -16.04 25.65
C LYS A 457 -4.34 -16.55 24.30
N ILE A 458 -5.08 -16.36 23.21
CA ILE A 458 -4.67 -16.81 21.86
C ILE A 458 -3.35 -16.14 21.44
N VAL A 459 -3.18 -14.85 21.74
CA VAL A 459 -1.93 -14.11 21.46
C VAL A 459 -0.76 -14.68 22.26
N ASN A 460 -0.95 -15.05 23.53
CA ASN A 460 0.11 -15.61 24.36
C ASN A 460 0.44 -17.07 23.97
N ASP A 461 -0.55 -17.90 23.65
CA ASP A 461 -0.35 -19.23 23.06
C ASP A 461 0.50 -19.14 21.77
N ARG A 462 0.18 -18.18 20.88
CA ARG A 462 0.98 -17.92 19.67
C ARG A 462 2.38 -17.39 19.97
N LYS A 463 2.58 -16.55 21.01
CA LYS A 463 3.91 -16.12 21.47
C LYS A 463 4.76 -17.29 21.95
N GLU A 464 4.19 -18.25 22.68
CA GLU A 464 4.92 -19.43 23.14
C GLU A 464 5.32 -20.34 21.97
N GLN A 465 4.40 -20.59 21.03
CA GLN A 465 4.73 -21.30 19.79
C GLN A 465 5.80 -20.56 18.97
N LEU A 466 5.76 -19.22 18.91
CA LEU A 466 6.78 -18.44 18.22
C LEU A 466 8.16 -18.64 18.87
N LEU A 467 8.25 -18.58 20.20
CA LEU A 467 9.50 -18.85 20.93
C LEU A 467 10.04 -20.25 20.63
N ILE A 468 9.17 -21.27 20.56
CA ILE A 468 9.56 -22.64 20.20
C ILE A 468 10.13 -22.68 18.77
N HIS A 469 9.40 -22.16 17.78
CA HIS A 469 9.85 -22.16 16.38
C HIS A 469 11.12 -21.31 16.16
N LEU A 470 11.30 -20.22 16.91
CA LEU A 470 12.46 -19.34 16.83
C LEU A 470 13.76 -20.00 17.31
N THR A 471 13.69 -21.04 18.14
CA THR A 471 14.88 -21.83 18.49
C THR A 471 15.50 -22.51 17.27
N THR A 472 14.68 -22.96 16.31
CA THR A 472 15.11 -23.75 15.15
C THR A 472 15.20 -22.92 13.87
N ASN A 473 14.23 -22.05 13.59
CA ASN A 473 14.12 -21.29 12.33
C ASN A 473 14.56 -19.82 12.49
N ASP A 474 14.78 -19.10 11.39
CA ASP A 474 14.89 -17.64 11.38
C ASP A 474 13.57 -16.95 11.80
N LEU A 475 13.60 -15.64 12.00
CA LEU A 475 12.44 -14.88 12.47
C LEU A 475 11.25 -14.92 11.50
N ILE A 476 11.49 -14.81 10.19
CA ILE A 476 10.43 -14.80 9.16
C ILE A 476 9.72 -16.16 9.13
N ASN A 477 10.46 -17.26 9.03
CA ASN A 477 9.88 -18.61 9.01
C ASN A 477 9.18 -18.95 10.33
N SER A 478 9.70 -18.49 11.47
CA SER A 478 9.03 -18.64 12.77
C SER A 478 7.67 -17.91 12.82
N CYS A 479 7.61 -16.68 12.29
CA CYS A 479 6.38 -15.91 12.16
C CYS A 479 5.38 -16.57 11.19
N LEU A 480 5.86 -17.06 10.03
CA LEU A 480 5.04 -17.75 9.02
C LEU A 480 4.42 -19.07 9.52
N LEU A 481 5.16 -19.83 10.33
CA LEU A 481 4.65 -21.05 10.96
C LEU A 481 3.55 -20.73 11.99
N THR A 482 3.75 -19.69 12.80
CA THR A 482 2.86 -19.28 13.90
C THR A 482 1.74 -18.31 13.52
N LYS A 483 1.66 -17.90 12.25
CA LYS A 483 0.63 -17.00 11.69
C LYS A 483 0.62 -15.62 12.35
N ILE A 484 1.81 -15.16 12.74
CA ILE A 484 2.15 -13.84 13.27
C ILE A 484 2.86 -13.06 12.15
N THR A 485 2.77 -11.73 12.11
CA THR A 485 3.62 -10.92 11.21
C THR A 485 4.88 -10.45 11.91
N VAL A 486 5.95 -10.16 11.15
CA VAL A 486 7.19 -9.60 11.72
C VAL A 486 6.94 -8.24 12.39
N ASP A 487 5.99 -7.45 11.85
CA ASP A 487 5.50 -6.22 12.48
C ASP A 487 4.85 -6.48 13.85
N ASP A 488 3.97 -7.48 13.97
CA ASP A 488 3.37 -7.86 15.26
C ASP A 488 4.45 -8.29 16.27
N PHE A 489 5.49 -9.01 15.82
CA PHE A 489 6.62 -9.39 16.67
C PHE A 489 7.42 -8.19 17.18
N TYR A 490 7.79 -7.25 16.29
CA TYR A 490 8.51 -6.04 16.70
C TYR A 490 7.64 -5.12 17.57
N GLN A 491 6.35 -5.02 17.29
CA GLN A 491 5.41 -4.34 18.18
C GLN A 491 5.42 -5.01 19.56
N TRP A 492 5.33 -6.34 19.65
CA TRP A 492 5.39 -7.04 20.95
C TRP A 492 6.74 -6.87 21.65
N LEU A 493 7.86 -6.63 20.94
CA LEU A 493 9.15 -6.34 21.56
C LEU A 493 9.27 -4.92 22.12
N ASP A 494 8.65 -3.92 21.48
CA ASP A 494 8.71 -2.52 21.94
C ASP A 494 7.54 -2.16 22.89
N ASP A 495 6.37 -2.81 22.80
CA ASP A 495 5.27 -2.73 23.78
C ASP A 495 5.59 -3.52 25.08
N ALA A 496 6.46 -4.53 25.01
CA ALA A 496 6.81 -5.35 26.17
C ALA A 496 7.72 -4.63 27.17
N LYS A 497 7.44 -4.85 28.46
CA LYS A 497 8.40 -4.52 29.52
C LYS A 497 9.65 -5.40 29.38
N ILE A 498 10.81 -4.81 29.66
CA ILE A 498 12.15 -5.42 29.50
C ILE A 498 12.34 -6.67 30.41
N ASP A 499 11.58 -6.75 31.50
CA ASP A 499 11.54 -7.85 32.47
C ASP A 499 10.53 -8.96 32.12
N SER A 500 9.76 -8.81 31.04
CA SER A 500 8.74 -9.81 30.67
C SER A 500 9.35 -11.07 30.04
N ASP A 501 8.74 -12.22 30.36
CA ASP A 501 9.19 -13.55 29.93
C ASP A 501 9.34 -13.67 28.41
N PHE A 502 8.39 -13.13 27.64
CA PHE A 502 8.47 -13.12 26.17
C PHE A 502 9.67 -12.30 25.67
N TYR A 503 9.87 -11.10 26.22
CA TYR A 503 10.98 -10.22 25.83
C TYR A 503 12.33 -10.88 26.14
N ILE A 504 12.50 -11.42 27.36
CA ILE A 504 13.75 -12.08 27.76
C ILE A 504 14.04 -13.32 26.90
N LYS A 505 13.05 -14.21 26.70
CA LYS A 505 13.23 -15.47 25.95
C LYS A 505 13.55 -15.21 24.48
N SER A 506 12.79 -14.34 23.80
CA SER A 506 12.98 -14.02 22.38
C SER A 506 14.34 -13.37 22.10
N ASN A 507 14.69 -12.33 22.88
CA ASN A 507 15.98 -11.67 22.74
C ASN A 507 17.13 -12.64 23.02
N LYS A 508 17.03 -13.50 24.04
CA LYS A 508 18.07 -14.51 24.32
C LYS A 508 18.26 -15.50 23.16
N ILE A 509 17.18 -16.02 22.57
CA ILE A 509 17.26 -16.93 21.41
C ILE A 509 17.94 -16.24 20.22
N LEU A 510 17.52 -15.01 19.90
CA LEU A 510 18.09 -14.22 18.81
C LEU A 510 19.56 -13.84 19.06
N MET A 511 19.92 -13.53 20.30
CA MET A 511 21.31 -13.27 20.72
C MET A 511 22.19 -14.52 20.57
N ASP A 512 21.79 -15.66 21.13
CA ASP A 512 22.60 -16.88 21.05
C ASP A 512 22.70 -17.38 19.58
N LYS A 513 21.69 -17.12 18.73
CA LYS A 513 21.79 -17.30 17.26
C LYS A 513 22.77 -16.33 16.60
N TYR A 514 22.62 -15.03 16.84
CA TYR A 514 23.54 -14.00 16.34
C TYR A 514 24.99 -14.32 16.71
N LEU A 515 25.27 -14.68 17.97
CA LEU A 515 26.60 -15.04 18.44
C LEU A 515 27.14 -16.32 17.78
N ASN A 516 26.31 -17.30 17.46
CA ASN A 516 26.74 -18.53 16.79
C ASN A 516 27.04 -18.30 15.30
N GLU A 517 26.20 -17.54 14.61
CA GLU A 517 26.45 -17.12 13.23
C GLU A 517 27.68 -16.20 13.13
N ARG A 518 27.86 -15.27 14.08
CA ARG A 518 29.00 -14.35 14.12
C ARG A 518 30.35 -15.07 14.26
N LYS A 519 30.42 -16.20 14.99
CA LYS A 519 31.62 -17.06 15.06
C LYS A 519 32.06 -17.63 13.71
N THR A 520 31.18 -17.66 12.70
CA THR A 520 31.54 -18.11 11.35
C THR A 520 32.28 -17.05 10.52
N GLY A 521 32.57 -15.89 11.09
CA GLY A 521 33.28 -14.78 10.43
C GLY A 521 32.38 -13.80 9.67
N LYS A 522 31.08 -14.09 9.53
CA LYS A 522 30.09 -13.19 8.92
C LYS A 522 30.04 -11.84 9.63
N THR A 523 29.86 -10.76 8.88
CA THR A 523 29.61 -9.39 9.39
C THR A 523 28.27 -9.28 10.13
N LYS A 524 28.09 -8.26 10.97
CA LYS A 524 26.82 -7.91 11.64
C LYS A 524 25.67 -7.96 10.64
N SER A 525 25.82 -7.30 9.49
CA SER A 525 24.79 -7.22 8.47
C SER A 525 24.41 -8.61 7.92
N LEU A 526 25.40 -9.41 7.48
CA LEU A 526 25.18 -10.77 6.97
C LEU A 526 24.62 -11.74 8.03
N VAL A 527 24.94 -11.54 9.31
CA VAL A 527 24.33 -12.29 10.43
C VAL A 527 22.88 -11.86 10.66
N CYS A 528 22.58 -10.57 10.57
CA CYS A 528 21.22 -10.05 10.70
C CYS A 528 20.32 -10.53 9.57
N GLU A 529 20.82 -10.54 8.33
CA GLU A 529 20.15 -11.17 7.18
C GLU A 529 19.90 -12.67 7.41
N SER A 530 20.90 -13.44 7.87
CA SER A 530 20.77 -14.91 8.00
C SER A 530 19.79 -15.37 9.08
N ILE A 531 19.53 -14.54 10.10
CA ILE A 531 18.52 -14.80 11.14
C ILE A 531 17.21 -14.00 10.92
N ALA A 532 17.15 -13.22 9.83
CA ALA A 532 16.06 -12.31 9.45
C ALA A 532 15.68 -11.27 10.53
N LEU A 533 16.69 -10.66 11.18
CA LEU A 533 16.54 -9.66 12.23
C LEU A 533 16.96 -8.26 11.75
N ASP A 534 16.26 -7.22 12.19
CA ASP A 534 16.63 -5.83 11.92
C ASP A 534 17.89 -5.42 12.73
N GLU A 535 18.89 -4.84 12.05
CA GLU A 535 20.17 -4.43 12.65
C GLU A 535 20.03 -3.49 13.84
N SER A 536 18.98 -2.65 13.87
CA SER A 536 18.73 -1.72 14.98
C SER A 536 18.40 -2.43 16.29
N ILE A 537 17.94 -3.69 16.24
CA ILE A 537 17.74 -4.53 17.43
C ILE A 537 19.09 -4.88 18.07
N VAL A 538 20.10 -5.22 17.26
CA VAL A 538 21.47 -5.46 17.74
C VAL A 538 22.07 -4.16 18.32
N ASP A 539 21.80 -3.02 17.69
CA ASP A 539 22.21 -1.72 18.23
C ASP A 539 21.47 -1.35 19.53
N LYS A 540 20.18 -1.71 19.68
CA LYS A 540 19.43 -1.63 20.95
C LYS A 540 20.11 -2.50 22.02
N TRP A 541 20.56 -3.72 21.69
CA TRP A 541 21.27 -4.61 22.63
C TRP A 541 22.60 -4.03 23.10
N LEU A 542 23.46 -3.56 22.19
CA LEU A 542 24.77 -3.01 22.54
C LEU A 542 24.65 -1.75 23.43
N LYS A 543 23.60 -0.94 23.25
CA LYS A 543 23.37 0.31 23.99
C LYS A 543 22.65 0.14 25.34
N ARG A 544 21.76 -0.85 25.51
CA ARG A 544 20.99 -1.06 26.75
C ARG A 544 21.87 -1.60 27.89
N LYS A 545 21.64 -1.15 29.13
CA LYS A 545 22.31 -1.65 30.35
C LYS A 545 21.36 -2.55 31.15
N ASN A 546 21.65 -3.85 31.16
CA ASN A 546 20.96 -4.90 31.92
C ASN A 546 21.78 -6.18 31.70
N LYS A 547 21.92 -6.99 32.75
CA LYS A 547 22.69 -8.24 32.80
C LYS A 547 22.60 -9.10 31.52
N LEU A 548 21.41 -9.26 30.91
CA LEU A 548 21.23 -10.01 29.67
C LEU A 548 22.05 -9.42 28.50
N PHE A 549 21.98 -8.10 28.31
CA PHE A 549 22.73 -7.40 27.26
C PHE A 549 24.22 -7.31 27.58
N ASP A 550 24.58 -7.22 28.86
CA ASP A 550 25.96 -7.15 29.28
C ASP A 550 26.65 -8.52 29.11
N GLU A 551 25.99 -9.64 29.45
CA GLU A 551 26.43 -11.00 29.07
C GLU A 551 26.54 -11.20 27.56
N PHE A 552 25.63 -10.62 26.76
CA PHE A 552 25.72 -10.64 25.30
C PHE A 552 26.95 -9.87 24.78
N LYS A 553 27.22 -8.67 25.33
CA LYS A 553 28.37 -7.84 24.96
C LYS A 553 29.68 -8.55 25.25
N ASP A 554 29.83 -9.15 26.43
CA ASP A 554 31.06 -9.87 26.81
C ASP A 554 31.32 -11.07 25.88
N LYS A 555 30.28 -11.84 25.54
CA LYS A 555 30.36 -12.93 24.54
C LYS A 555 30.72 -12.39 23.15
N ASN A 556 30.06 -11.33 22.68
CA ASN A 556 30.28 -10.74 21.36
C ASN A 556 31.68 -10.13 21.23
N LEU A 557 32.15 -9.44 22.28
CA LEU A 557 33.49 -8.88 22.37
C LEU A 557 34.55 -9.98 22.31
N LYS A 558 34.36 -11.10 23.02
CA LYS A 558 35.26 -12.25 22.87
C LYS A 558 35.27 -12.76 21.43
N ILE A 559 34.12 -12.96 20.79
CA ILE A 559 34.07 -13.46 19.40
C ILE A 559 34.77 -12.49 18.44
N ILE A 560 34.67 -11.18 18.64
CA ILE A 560 35.41 -10.19 17.85
C ILE A 560 36.93 -10.34 18.05
N VAL A 561 37.41 -10.60 19.27
CA VAL A 561 38.83 -10.85 19.57
C VAL A 561 39.31 -12.16 18.94
N ASP A 562 38.53 -13.24 19.07
CA ASP A 562 38.80 -14.53 18.45
C ASP A 562 38.93 -14.39 16.91
N LEU A 563 38.02 -13.62 16.29
CA LEU A 563 38.05 -13.33 14.83
C LEU A 563 39.22 -12.42 14.40
N VAL A 564 39.63 -11.45 15.22
CA VAL A 564 40.82 -10.62 14.95
C VAL A 564 42.09 -11.48 15.00
N LEU A 565 42.17 -12.40 15.97
CA LEU A 565 43.25 -13.37 16.08
C LEU A 565 43.29 -14.33 14.88
N ASP A 566 42.14 -14.87 14.47
CA ASP A 566 42.06 -15.72 13.27
C ASP A 566 42.36 -14.93 11.98
N GLY A 567 42.05 -13.64 11.91
CA GLY A 567 42.51 -12.75 10.85
C GLY A 567 44.04 -12.69 10.75
N PHE A 568 44.74 -12.49 11.88
CA PHE A 568 46.20 -12.51 11.93
C PHE A 568 46.80 -13.89 11.62
N LYS A 569 46.20 -14.99 12.09
CA LYS A 569 46.61 -16.36 11.73
C LYS A 569 46.49 -16.62 10.21
N ASN A 570 45.53 -15.97 9.55
CA ASN A 570 45.37 -15.97 8.10
C ASN A 570 46.26 -14.93 7.37
N ASN A 571 47.22 -14.31 8.05
CA ASN A 571 48.17 -13.30 7.53
C ASN A 571 47.51 -12.01 7.00
N GLN A 572 46.31 -11.64 7.49
CA GLN A 572 45.65 -10.39 7.13
C GLN A 572 46.26 -9.20 7.90
N THR A 573 46.30 -8.02 7.27
CA THR A 573 46.70 -6.75 7.90
C THR A 573 45.64 -6.22 8.86
N LYS A 574 45.99 -5.29 9.76
CA LYS A 574 45.03 -4.64 10.67
C LYS A 574 43.88 -3.99 9.89
N LYS A 575 44.12 -3.54 8.65
CA LYS A 575 43.12 -2.91 7.76
C LYS A 575 42.14 -3.91 7.15
N GLU A 576 42.63 -5.04 6.65
CA GLU A 576 41.79 -6.11 6.10
C GLU A 576 40.93 -6.74 7.21
N ILE A 577 41.52 -7.00 8.38
CA ILE A 577 40.80 -7.46 9.57
C ILE A 577 39.73 -6.43 9.98
N SER A 578 40.06 -5.14 9.98
CA SER A 578 39.12 -4.06 10.31
C SER A 578 37.89 -4.04 9.41
N GLN A 579 38.06 -4.35 8.11
CA GLN A 579 36.95 -4.46 7.15
C GLN A 579 36.17 -5.78 7.32
N ASN A 580 36.86 -6.91 7.39
CA ASN A 580 36.24 -8.24 7.49
C ASN A 580 35.50 -8.48 8.82
N VAL A 581 36.01 -7.90 9.92
CA VAL A 581 35.50 -8.10 11.28
C VAL A 581 34.70 -6.88 11.78
N GLU A 582 34.52 -5.83 10.98
CA GLU A 582 33.76 -4.61 11.34
C GLU A 582 34.17 -3.99 12.69
N VAL A 583 35.47 -3.91 12.92
CA VAL A 583 36.08 -3.36 14.13
C VAL A 583 37.12 -2.32 13.73
N SER A 584 37.24 -1.19 14.42
CA SER A 584 38.20 -0.17 13.98
C SER A 584 39.65 -0.61 14.24
N VAL A 585 40.59 -0.17 13.40
CA VAL A 585 42.04 -0.37 13.63
C VAL A 585 42.47 0.15 15.01
N ASN A 586 41.82 1.22 15.51
CA ASN A 586 42.05 1.76 16.85
C ASN A 586 41.59 0.80 17.96
N GLU A 587 40.51 0.04 17.74
CA GLU A 587 40.06 -1.00 18.67
C GLU A 587 40.96 -2.24 18.60
N ILE A 588 41.44 -2.65 17.42
CA ILE A 588 42.45 -3.72 17.28
C ILE A 588 43.72 -3.35 18.08
N ASN A 589 44.26 -2.14 17.88
CA ASN A 589 45.40 -1.65 18.66
C ASN A 589 45.10 -1.57 20.16
N ARG A 590 43.87 -1.20 20.55
CA ARG A 590 43.42 -1.20 21.96
C ARG A 590 43.33 -2.62 22.55
N PHE A 591 42.92 -3.61 21.77
CA PHE A 591 42.89 -5.01 22.22
C PHE A 591 44.32 -5.51 22.50
N LEU A 592 45.26 -5.23 21.60
CA LEU A 592 46.69 -5.55 21.78
C LEU A 592 47.25 -4.89 23.06
N LEU A 593 47.04 -3.58 23.25
CA LEU A 593 47.40 -2.83 24.47
C LEU A 593 46.73 -3.34 25.76
N LEU A 594 45.60 -4.06 25.66
CA LEU A 594 44.96 -4.68 26.82
C LEU A 594 45.49 -6.10 27.08
N GLY A 595 45.93 -6.82 26.04
CA GLY A 595 46.61 -8.11 26.14
C GLY A 595 48.00 -7.96 26.77
N GLU A 596 48.80 -6.99 26.28
CA GLU A 596 50.07 -6.53 26.86
C GLU A 596 49.96 -6.33 28.38
N ARG A 597 48.87 -5.69 28.82
CA ARG A 597 48.59 -5.38 30.23
C ARG A 597 47.99 -6.56 31.01
N GLY A 598 48.10 -7.78 30.51
CA GLY A 598 47.71 -9.01 31.19
C GLY A 598 46.21 -9.32 31.20
N SER A 599 45.40 -8.71 30.32
CA SER A 599 43.97 -9.01 30.27
C SER A 599 43.69 -10.35 29.59
N LYS A 600 43.16 -11.31 30.37
CA LYS A 600 42.88 -12.70 29.96
C LYS A 600 41.99 -12.91 28.72
N ILE A 601 41.27 -11.89 28.27
CA ILE A 601 40.47 -11.97 27.03
C ILE A 601 41.35 -11.70 25.80
N TYR A 602 42.36 -10.84 25.93
CA TYR A 602 43.19 -10.36 24.82
C TYR A 602 44.61 -10.93 24.83
N SER A 603 45.01 -11.69 25.86
CA SER A 603 46.37 -12.21 25.98
C SER A 603 46.74 -13.12 24.81
N GLU A 604 45.91 -14.12 24.44
CA GLU A 604 46.21 -14.99 23.27
C GLU A 604 46.35 -14.20 21.96
N LEU A 605 45.56 -13.14 21.79
CA LEU A 605 45.68 -12.23 20.64
C LEU A 605 47.01 -11.45 20.65
N TYR A 606 47.40 -10.91 21.80
CA TYR A 606 48.67 -10.22 21.97
C TYR A 606 49.87 -11.17 21.81
N ASP A 607 49.84 -12.32 22.48
CA ASP A 607 50.88 -13.34 22.44
C ASP A 607 51.12 -13.82 21.00
N TYR A 608 50.06 -14.03 20.22
CA TYR A 608 50.20 -14.37 18.79
C TYR A 608 50.72 -13.19 17.96
N TYR A 609 50.23 -11.96 18.19
CA TYR A 609 50.70 -10.79 17.46
C TYR A 609 52.20 -10.54 17.69
N GLU A 610 52.63 -10.56 18.94
CA GLU A 610 54.00 -10.32 19.39
C GLU A 610 54.98 -11.42 18.92
N ASN A 611 54.61 -12.70 19.02
CA ASN A 611 55.52 -13.81 18.71
C ASN A 611 55.45 -14.28 17.24
N GLU A 612 54.32 -14.12 16.55
CA GLU A 612 54.12 -14.67 15.20
C GLU A 612 53.94 -13.59 14.12
N VAL A 613 53.34 -12.43 14.41
CA VAL A 613 53.11 -11.39 13.39
C VAL A 613 54.29 -10.42 13.31
N ILE A 614 54.71 -9.87 14.45
CA ILE A 614 55.79 -8.88 14.54
C ILE A 614 57.11 -9.37 13.93
N PRO A 615 57.64 -10.59 14.22
CA PRO A 615 58.92 -11.02 13.65
C PRO A 615 58.87 -11.15 12.12
N LYS A 616 57.73 -11.56 11.55
CA LYS A 616 57.51 -11.61 10.10
C LYS A 616 57.48 -10.19 9.50
N HIS A 617 56.85 -9.24 10.19
CA HIS A 617 56.78 -7.84 9.77
C HIS A 617 58.16 -7.15 9.83
N LEU A 618 58.95 -7.39 10.88
CA LEU A 618 60.32 -6.88 11.04
C LEU A 618 61.28 -7.45 9.98
N GLN A 619 61.22 -8.76 9.70
CA GLN A 619 62.00 -9.36 8.62
C GLN A 619 61.61 -8.80 7.25
N ARG A 620 60.31 -8.65 6.98
CA ARG A 620 59.82 -8.05 5.72
C ARG A 620 60.24 -6.58 5.61
N PHE A 621 60.26 -5.84 6.71
CA PHE A 621 60.74 -4.45 6.74
C PHE A 621 62.20 -4.33 6.27
N LEU A 622 63.10 -5.20 6.77
CA LEU A 622 64.51 -5.22 6.37
C LEU A 622 64.72 -5.53 4.88
N VAL A 623 63.80 -6.24 4.23
CA VAL A 623 63.82 -6.47 2.77
C VAL A 623 63.28 -5.26 2.02
N GLU A 624 62.17 -4.69 2.48
CA GLU A 624 61.46 -3.59 1.81
C GLU A 624 62.25 -2.27 1.85
N ILE A 625 62.88 -1.94 2.97
CA ILE A 625 63.61 -0.67 3.15
C ILE A 625 64.87 -0.56 2.28
N LYS A 626 65.40 -1.68 1.76
CA LYS A 626 66.51 -1.67 0.78
C LYS A 626 66.11 -1.01 -0.53
N ASN A 627 64.82 -1.04 -0.88
CA ASN A 627 64.28 -0.59 -2.18
C ASN A 627 63.19 0.50 -2.07
N LYS A 628 62.59 0.71 -0.89
CA LYS A 628 61.50 1.68 -0.68
C LYS A 628 61.87 2.73 0.38
N PRO A 629 61.46 4.00 0.23
CA PRO A 629 61.61 5.01 1.28
C PRO A 629 60.98 4.57 2.60
N PHE A 630 61.61 4.91 3.74
CA PHE A 630 61.21 4.50 5.11
C PHE A 630 59.69 4.47 5.35
N ALA A 631 58.98 5.56 5.08
CA ALA A 631 57.53 5.65 5.30
C ALA A 631 56.71 4.72 4.38
N LYS A 632 57.19 4.42 3.16
CA LYS A 632 56.59 3.42 2.26
C LYS A 632 56.94 1.99 2.68
N ALA A 633 58.11 1.76 3.27
CA ALA A 633 58.48 0.46 3.82
C ALA A 633 57.59 0.11 5.02
N LEU A 634 57.47 1.00 6.01
CA LEU A 634 56.55 0.87 7.16
C LEU A 634 55.10 0.59 6.73
N ASN A 635 54.56 1.44 5.85
CA ASN A 635 53.17 1.30 5.36
C ASN A 635 52.91 -0.01 4.59
N HIS A 636 53.94 -0.70 4.09
CA HIS A 636 53.80 -1.97 3.36
C HIS A 636 53.95 -3.21 4.24
N VAL A 637 54.36 -3.02 5.51
CA VAL A 637 54.46 -4.08 6.53
C VAL A 637 53.53 -3.84 7.72
N ASP A 638 52.62 -2.87 7.62
CA ASP A 638 51.61 -2.52 8.64
C ASP A 638 52.19 -2.31 10.06
N LEU A 639 53.43 -1.78 10.12
CA LEU A 639 54.09 -1.32 11.35
C LEU A 639 54.00 0.20 11.45
N THR A 640 53.71 0.70 12.64
CA THR A 640 53.90 2.12 12.99
C THR A 640 55.38 2.43 13.23
N LYS A 641 55.70 3.73 13.25
CA LYS A 641 57.05 4.20 13.59
C LYS A 641 57.43 3.81 15.03
N ASP A 642 56.47 3.83 15.95
CA ASP A 642 56.72 3.66 17.37
C ASP A 642 56.84 2.17 17.75
N GLU A 643 56.07 1.28 17.12
CA GLU A 643 56.32 -0.17 17.13
C GLU A 643 57.74 -0.47 16.61
N LEU A 644 58.15 0.12 15.48
CA LEU A 644 59.51 -0.09 14.94
C LEU A 644 60.61 0.40 15.91
N ILE A 645 60.42 1.55 16.56
CA ILE A 645 61.37 2.07 17.56
C ILE A 645 61.46 1.14 18.77
N HIS A 646 60.32 0.62 19.25
CA HIS A 646 60.28 -0.32 20.35
C HIS A 646 61.09 -1.59 20.03
N TYR A 647 60.78 -2.30 18.94
CA TYR A 647 61.50 -3.53 18.59
C TYR A 647 62.97 -3.29 18.23
N TYR A 648 63.33 -2.09 17.74
CA TYR A 648 64.73 -1.70 17.56
C TYR A 648 65.49 -1.46 18.88
N GLN A 649 64.78 -1.33 20.01
CA GLN A 649 65.35 -1.20 21.36
C GLN A 649 65.24 -2.50 22.19
N THR A 650 64.38 -3.44 21.80
CA THR A 650 64.08 -4.66 22.59
C THR A 650 64.41 -5.99 21.89
N ASN A 651 64.77 -5.98 20.61
CA ASN A 651 65.11 -7.18 19.84
C ASN A 651 66.52 -7.05 19.21
N ASP A 652 67.51 -7.67 19.86
CA ASP A 652 68.93 -7.58 19.48
C ASP A 652 69.20 -8.02 18.02
N ASP A 653 68.56 -9.11 17.57
CA ASP A 653 68.72 -9.64 16.21
C ASP A 653 68.20 -8.67 15.14
N PHE A 654 67.09 -7.97 15.42
CA PHE A 654 66.59 -6.90 14.56
C PHE A 654 67.43 -5.62 14.68
N HIS A 655 67.91 -5.29 15.89
CA HIS A 655 68.78 -4.16 16.15
C HIS A 655 70.05 -4.24 15.30
N ASP A 656 70.84 -5.32 15.43
CA ASP A 656 72.10 -5.51 14.73
C ASP A 656 71.92 -5.48 13.20
N LYS A 657 70.87 -6.14 12.69
CA LYS A 657 70.58 -6.17 11.24
C LYS A 657 70.13 -4.81 10.72
N TYR A 658 69.29 -4.08 11.46
CA TYR A 658 68.85 -2.76 11.01
C TYR A 658 69.96 -1.71 11.16
N LEU A 659 70.74 -1.76 12.23
CA LEU A 659 71.91 -0.90 12.45
C LEU A 659 72.99 -1.14 11.39
N SER A 660 73.26 -2.39 11.02
CA SER A 660 74.16 -2.72 9.90
C SER A 660 73.65 -2.13 8.58
N PHE A 661 72.36 -2.26 8.27
CA PHE A 661 71.77 -1.63 7.08
C PHE A 661 71.83 -0.08 7.12
N LYS A 662 71.61 0.56 8.28
CA LYS A 662 71.82 2.01 8.45
C LYS A 662 73.28 2.39 8.17
N MET A 663 74.24 1.59 8.67
CA MET A 663 75.68 1.80 8.46
C MET A 663 76.04 1.68 6.98
N GLU A 664 75.64 0.60 6.30
CA GLU A 664 75.78 0.39 4.85
C GLU A 664 75.25 1.59 4.06
N ARG A 665 74.00 2.02 4.33
CA ARG A 665 73.34 3.15 3.65
C ARG A 665 73.99 4.51 3.94
N TYR A 666 74.67 4.65 5.07
CA TYR A 666 75.47 5.83 5.37
C TYR A 666 76.75 5.83 4.53
N VAL A 667 77.48 4.70 4.49
CA VAL A 667 78.71 4.51 3.70
C VAL A 667 78.42 4.70 2.21
N GLU A 668 77.43 4.00 1.65
CA GLU A 668 76.92 4.22 0.27
C GLU A 668 76.70 5.72 0.02
N GLY A 669 76.09 6.43 0.98
CA GLY A 669 75.78 7.85 0.86
C GLY A 669 77.01 8.76 0.82
N ILE A 670 78.06 8.45 1.56
CA ILE A 670 79.31 9.23 1.55
C ILE A 670 80.10 8.96 0.25
N LEU A 671 80.14 7.71 -0.22
CA LEU A 671 80.79 7.34 -1.49
C LEU A 671 80.05 7.95 -2.71
N ASP A 672 78.73 8.12 -2.62
CA ASP A 672 77.90 8.92 -3.55
C ASP A 672 78.23 10.43 -3.55
N GLY A 673 79.19 10.90 -2.75
CA GLY A 673 79.56 12.31 -2.63
C GLY A 673 78.56 13.16 -1.83
N ARG A 674 77.71 12.57 -0.99
CA ARG A 674 76.75 13.32 -0.15
C ARG A 674 77.44 13.81 1.14
N THR A 675 77.02 14.97 1.64
CA THR A 675 77.50 15.49 2.93
C THR A 675 77.03 14.63 4.09
N HIS A 676 77.82 14.60 5.18
CA HIS A 676 77.53 13.87 6.44
C HIS A 676 76.05 13.96 6.87
N GLU A 677 75.50 15.17 6.99
CA GLU A 677 74.09 15.43 7.36
C GLU A 677 73.09 14.76 6.40
N LYS A 678 73.36 14.79 5.09
CA LYS A 678 72.50 14.20 4.06
C LYS A 678 72.60 12.67 4.06
N SER A 679 73.75 12.12 4.44
CA SER A 679 73.94 10.67 4.60
C SER A 679 73.22 10.18 5.86
N LEU A 680 73.42 10.78 7.03
CA LEU A 680 72.67 10.43 8.28
C LEU A 680 71.16 10.45 8.04
N LYS A 681 70.64 11.54 7.46
CA LYS A 681 69.20 11.71 7.21
C LYS A 681 68.64 10.72 6.19
N LYS A 682 69.45 10.17 5.28
CA LYS A 682 69.03 9.15 4.30
C LYS A 682 69.20 7.72 4.81
N SER A 683 70.18 7.45 5.66
CA SER A 683 70.39 6.12 6.25
C SER A 683 69.45 5.83 7.43
N ASN A 684 68.87 6.86 8.05
CA ASN A 684 68.14 6.78 9.32
C ASN A 684 69.04 6.38 10.50
N LEU A 685 70.34 6.70 10.40
CA LEU A 685 71.33 6.57 11.48
C LEU A 685 71.29 7.81 12.37
N SER A 686 71.21 7.63 13.69
CA SER A 686 71.27 8.72 14.66
C SER A 686 72.70 9.25 14.83
N SER A 687 72.85 10.46 15.36
CA SER A 687 74.17 11.01 15.67
C SER A 687 74.92 10.19 16.74
N GLU A 688 74.19 9.56 17.66
CA GLU A 688 74.76 8.71 18.72
C GLU A 688 75.19 7.34 18.15
N GLU A 689 74.36 6.74 17.30
CA GLU A 689 74.69 5.51 16.55
C GLU A 689 75.91 5.72 15.65
N TYR A 690 75.98 6.87 14.97
CA TYR A 690 77.15 7.25 14.18
C TYR A 690 78.40 7.42 15.03
N LEU A 691 78.32 8.07 16.20
CA LEU A 691 79.47 8.24 17.09
C LEU A 691 79.99 6.91 17.65
N GLN A 692 79.09 5.97 17.98
CA GLN A 692 79.46 4.62 18.43
C GLN A 692 80.09 3.78 17.31
N LEU A 693 79.56 3.87 16.09
CA LEU A 693 80.09 3.15 14.92
C LEU A 693 81.23 3.88 14.20
N LYS A 694 81.62 5.09 14.64
CA LYS A 694 82.45 6.00 13.84
C LYS A 694 83.73 5.34 13.33
N GLN A 695 84.50 4.70 14.22
CA GLN A 695 85.74 4.02 13.84
C GLN A 695 85.50 2.99 12.73
N LYS A 696 84.51 2.10 12.91
CA LYS A 696 84.15 1.07 11.93
C LYS A 696 83.66 1.65 10.60
N ILE A 697 82.96 2.79 10.64
CA ILE A 697 82.52 3.52 9.44
C ILE A 697 83.71 4.15 8.71
N ASP A 698 84.65 4.75 9.44
CA ASP A 698 85.84 5.39 8.88
C ASP A 698 86.80 4.33 8.30
N GLU A 699 86.96 3.17 8.95
CA GLU A 699 87.68 1.98 8.46
C GLU A 699 87.08 1.45 7.14
N ILE A 700 85.76 1.22 7.09
CA ILE A 700 85.08 0.76 5.86
C ILE A 700 85.20 1.81 4.74
N LEU A 701 85.05 3.10 5.06
CA LEU A 701 85.22 4.17 4.07
C LEU A 701 86.65 4.25 3.55
N LEU A 702 87.67 4.03 4.38
CA LEU A 702 89.06 4.00 3.95
C LEU A 702 89.31 2.88 2.93
N HIS A 703 88.86 1.66 3.25
CA HIS A 703 88.98 0.50 2.35
C HIS A 703 88.23 0.69 1.02
N GLU A 704 86.95 1.07 1.07
CA GLU A 704 86.15 1.30 -0.15
C GLU A 704 86.74 2.41 -1.04
N ARG A 705 87.34 3.44 -0.44
CA ARG A 705 88.01 4.52 -1.18
C ARG A 705 89.31 4.07 -1.83
N MET A 706 90.11 3.24 -1.16
CA MET A 706 91.27 2.58 -1.78
C MET A 706 90.85 1.74 -2.98
N GLU A 707 89.80 0.92 -2.86
CA GLU A 707 89.28 0.12 -3.97
C GLU A 707 88.76 0.97 -5.14
N ILE A 708 88.10 2.10 -4.87
CA ILE A 708 87.70 3.05 -5.93
C ILE A 708 88.94 3.62 -6.64
N VAL A 709 90.00 3.99 -5.90
CA VAL A 709 91.25 4.47 -6.52
C VAL A 709 91.90 3.35 -7.34
N LYS A 710 92.12 2.14 -6.79
CA LYS A 710 92.69 0.99 -7.51
C LYS A 710 91.95 0.75 -8.83
N LYS A 711 90.62 0.79 -8.79
CA LYS A 711 89.71 0.58 -9.92
C LYS A 711 89.79 1.68 -10.98
N GLU A 712 89.84 2.96 -10.61
CA GLU A 712 89.94 4.04 -11.59
C GLU A 712 91.35 4.13 -12.21
N ILE A 713 92.40 3.74 -11.47
CA ILE A 713 93.76 3.54 -12.02
C ILE A 713 93.76 2.45 -13.11
N LEU A 714 93.07 1.31 -12.90
CA LEU A 714 92.87 0.28 -13.93
C LEU A 714 92.01 0.72 -15.13
N ASN A 715 91.35 1.88 -15.03
CA ASN A 715 90.62 2.53 -16.13
C ASN A 715 91.47 3.63 -16.79
N ASP A 716 92.80 3.58 -16.68
CA ASP A 716 93.78 4.54 -17.19
C ASP A 716 93.55 6.00 -16.68
N SER A 717 92.98 6.17 -15.48
CA SER A 717 92.76 7.50 -14.89
C SER A 717 94.03 8.05 -14.22
N LYS A 718 94.25 9.37 -14.36
CA LYS A 718 95.23 10.10 -13.53
C LYS A 718 94.90 9.96 -12.03
N SER A 719 95.91 9.97 -11.17
CA SER A 719 95.81 10.00 -9.70
C SER A 719 94.83 11.06 -9.17
N ASP A 720 94.90 12.30 -9.69
CA ASP A 720 93.97 13.40 -9.35
C ASP A 720 92.52 13.12 -9.75
N ALA A 721 92.28 12.41 -10.86
CA ALA A 721 90.94 12.00 -11.25
C ALA A 721 90.42 10.85 -10.37
N ALA A 722 91.29 9.89 -10.04
CA ALA A 722 90.97 8.76 -9.17
C ALA A 722 90.69 9.20 -7.71
N SER A 723 91.46 10.13 -7.16
CA SER A 723 91.23 10.68 -5.81
C SER A 723 89.89 11.44 -5.74
N LYS A 724 89.60 12.30 -6.72
CA LYS A 724 88.30 12.98 -6.87
C LYS A 724 87.13 12.01 -7.01
N ARG A 725 87.34 10.85 -7.66
CA ARG A 725 86.35 9.78 -7.78
C ARG A 725 86.07 9.05 -6.46
N ALA A 726 87.09 8.80 -5.65
CA ALA A 726 86.95 8.26 -4.30
C ALA A 726 86.51 9.32 -3.25
N GLY A 727 86.44 10.59 -3.64
CA GLY A 727 86.11 11.69 -2.73
C GLY A 727 87.17 11.90 -1.65
N VAL A 728 88.45 11.71 -1.99
CA VAL A 728 89.63 12.03 -1.16
C VAL A 728 90.50 13.06 -1.88
N THR A 729 91.53 13.58 -1.22
CA THR A 729 92.51 14.46 -1.86
C THR A 729 93.56 13.65 -2.64
N PHE A 730 94.25 14.32 -3.56
CA PHE A 730 95.43 13.76 -4.23
C PHE A 730 96.52 13.34 -3.22
N ASP A 731 96.71 14.11 -2.15
CA ASP A 731 97.75 13.88 -1.16
C ASP A 731 97.45 12.67 -0.26
N ASP A 732 96.17 12.39 0.03
CA ASP A 732 95.76 11.17 0.75
C ASP A 732 96.21 9.89 0.00
N VAL A 733 96.11 9.88 -1.33
CA VAL A 733 96.49 8.72 -2.16
C VAL A 733 97.99 8.43 -2.08
N TYR A 734 98.82 9.48 -2.07
CA TYR A 734 100.27 9.33 -1.91
C TYR A 734 100.68 9.02 -0.46
N ASP A 735 99.98 9.56 0.53
CA ASP A 735 100.14 9.18 1.94
C ASP A 735 99.83 7.69 2.17
N TRP A 736 98.79 7.14 1.52
CA TRP A 736 98.50 5.69 1.54
C TRP A 736 99.64 4.87 0.91
N TYR A 737 100.14 5.28 -0.26
CA TYR A 737 101.30 4.66 -0.89
C TYR A 737 102.56 4.71 0.00
N HIS A 738 102.82 5.83 0.66
CA HIS A 738 103.97 5.95 1.56
C HIS A 738 103.81 5.10 2.82
N LYS A 739 102.61 5.05 3.43
CA LYS A 739 102.31 4.22 4.61
C LYS A 739 102.51 2.74 4.34
N GLY A 740 102.08 2.25 3.18
CA GLY A 740 102.22 0.84 2.79
C GLY A 740 103.67 0.35 2.65
N LYS A 741 104.67 1.25 2.70
CA LYS A 741 106.09 0.89 2.82
C LYS A 741 106.49 0.42 4.23
N SER A 742 105.62 0.60 5.23
CA SER A 742 105.86 0.29 6.64
C SER A 742 104.65 -0.26 7.42
N ASP A 743 103.45 -0.17 6.86
CA ASP A 743 102.18 -0.54 7.49
C ASP A 743 101.44 -1.56 6.62
N ASP A 744 101.16 -2.74 7.18
CA ASP A 744 100.51 -3.84 6.44
C ASP A 744 99.05 -3.52 6.07
N GLU A 745 98.37 -2.56 6.70
CA GLU A 745 97.01 -2.11 6.29
C GLU A 745 97.02 -1.44 4.91
N PHE A 746 98.03 -0.60 4.66
CA PHE A 746 98.16 0.20 3.44
C PHE A 746 98.97 -0.50 2.34
N LYS A 747 99.62 -1.62 2.68
CA LYS A 747 100.61 -2.30 1.85
C LYS A 747 100.05 -2.82 0.53
N GLU A 748 98.89 -3.48 0.53
CA GLU A 748 98.29 -3.98 -0.71
C GLU A 748 97.93 -2.82 -1.66
N PHE A 749 97.48 -1.67 -1.12
CA PHE A 749 97.27 -0.45 -1.90
C PHE A 749 98.59 0.12 -2.44
N SER A 750 99.64 0.16 -1.62
CA SER A 750 100.97 0.65 -2.01
C SER A 750 101.61 -0.18 -3.11
N GLU A 751 101.66 -1.51 -2.94
CA GLU A 751 102.19 -2.45 -3.93
C GLU A 751 101.41 -2.32 -5.25
N PHE A 752 100.07 -2.31 -5.18
CA PHE A 752 99.22 -2.12 -6.35
C PHE A 752 99.46 -0.78 -7.06
N PHE A 753 99.47 0.34 -6.33
CA PHE A 753 99.59 1.68 -6.89
C PHE A 753 101.01 1.92 -7.46
N TYR A 754 102.03 1.30 -6.88
CA TYR A 754 103.36 1.27 -7.45
C TYR A 754 103.38 0.53 -8.80
N ASP A 755 102.96 -0.74 -8.81
CA ASP A 755 103.00 -1.62 -9.99
C ASP A 755 102.14 -1.10 -11.16
N HIS A 756 100.99 -0.49 -10.87
CA HIS A 756 100.00 -0.12 -11.90
C HIS A 756 100.00 1.36 -12.28
N TYR A 757 100.53 2.27 -11.44
CA TYR A 757 100.55 3.72 -11.73
C TYR A 757 101.95 4.33 -11.69
N ILE A 758 102.72 4.11 -10.62
CA ILE A 758 104.02 4.79 -10.46
C ILE A 758 105.07 4.19 -11.41
N GLU A 759 105.39 2.90 -11.28
CA GLU A 759 106.49 2.28 -12.03
C GLU A 759 106.31 2.38 -13.56
N PRO A 760 105.13 2.11 -14.16
CA PRO A 760 104.97 2.21 -15.61
C PRO A 760 105.24 3.63 -16.13
N ASN A 761 104.78 4.66 -15.42
CA ASN A 761 104.97 6.06 -15.82
C ASN A 761 106.41 6.53 -15.56
N VAL A 762 106.98 6.22 -14.38
CA VAL A 762 108.36 6.55 -14.00
C VAL A 762 109.38 5.93 -14.96
N LEU A 763 109.18 4.69 -15.41
CA LEU A 763 110.04 4.04 -16.40
C LEU A 763 110.03 4.78 -17.75
N TRP A 764 108.86 5.22 -18.22
CA TRP A 764 108.76 6.02 -19.45
C TRP A 764 109.38 7.41 -19.32
N VAL A 765 109.20 8.09 -18.18
CA VAL A 765 109.80 9.41 -17.93
C VAL A 765 111.33 9.32 -17.86
N ASN A 766 111.89 8.40 -17.07
CA ASN A 766 113.34 8.19 -17.00
C ASN A 766 113.96 7.87 -18.36
N LYS A 767 113.28 7.05 -19.17
CA LYS A 767 113.73 6.73 -20.53
C LYS A 767 113.82 7.99 -21.40
N LEU A 768 112.81 8.85 -21.38
CA LEU A 768 112.77 10.06 -22.21
C LEU A 768 113.75 11.13 -21.73
N LEU A 769 114.03 11.20 -20.42
CA LEU A 769 115.11 12.01 -19.88
C LEU A 769 116.49 11.51 -20.34
N GLY A 770 116.71 10.18 -20.34
CA GLY A 770 117.90 9.56 -20.94
C GLY A 770 118.02 9.77 -22.47
N GLU A 771 116.92 10.07 -23.15
CA GLU A 771 116.86 10.51 -24.55
C GLU A 771 116.96 12.05 -24.70
N ASN A 772 117.37 12.76 -23.64
CA ASN A 772 117.53 14.22 -23.54
C ASN A 772 116.27 15.02 -23.93
N HIS A 773 115.08 14.54 -23.58
CA HIS A 773 113.85 15.32 -23.71
C HIS A 773 113.61 16.21 -22.49
N PRO A 774 113.36 17.53 -22.66
CA PRO A 774 113.10 18.43 -21.55
C PRO A 774 111.76 18.13 -20.88
N MET A 775 111.67 18.42 -19.58
CA MET A 775 110.52 18.04 -18.74
C MET A 775 109.19 18.61 -19.24
N ASP A 776 109.20 19.85 -19.76
CA ASP A 776 107.99 20.51 -20.31
C ASP A 776 107.40 19.76 -21.51
N LYS A 777 108.25 19.07 -22.28
CA LYS A 777 107.85 18.24 -23.42
C LYS A 777 107.37 16.87 -22.97
N ILE A 778 107.97 16.29 -21.93
CA ILE A 778 107.52 15.03 -21.34
C ILE A 778 106.12 15.22 -20.72
N LEU A 779 105.92 16.29 -19.95
CA LEU A 779 104.62 16.73 -19.43
C LEU A 779 103.55 16.78 -20.55
N LYS A 780 103.84 17.46 -21.66
CA LYS A 780 102.91 17.57 -22.81
C LYS A 780 102.64 16.24 -23.54
N ILE A 781 103.51 15.24 -23.42
CA ILE A 781 103.30 13.90 -24.02
C ILE A 781 102.43 13.03 -23.10
N PHE A 782 102.58 13.16 -21.78
CA PHE A 782 101.92 12.33 -20.76
C PHE A 782 100.79 13.05 -20.00
N ASP A 783 100.29 14.19 -20.51
CA ASP A 783 99.14 14.92 -19.94
C ASP A 783 97.79 14.16 -20.07
N ILE A 784 97.81 12.89 -20.46
CA ILE A 784 96.67 11.97 -20.31
C ILE A 784 96.90 10.91 -19.21
N ASN A 785 98.15 10.69 -18.77
CA ASN A 785 98.53 9.63 -17.84
C ASN A 785 98.73 10.12 -16.40
N PHE A 786 99.37 11.28 -16.21
CA PHE A 786 99.68 11.84 -14.89
C PHE A 786 99.62 13.38 -14.87
N ILE A 787 99.75 14.01 -13.71
CA ILE A 787 99.85 15.46 -13.52
C ILE A 787 101.25 15.87 -13.07
N GLU A 788 101.56 17.17 -13.17
CA GLU A 788 102.84 17.75 -12.73
C GLU A 788 103.19 17.42 -11.28
N LYS A 789 102.19 17.42 -10.39
CA LYS A 789 102.35 17.04 -8.97
C LYS A 789 102.73 15.56 -8.74
N ASP A 790 102.42 14.66 -9.68
CA ASP A 790 102.93 13.28 -9.61
C ASP A 790 104.46 13.27 -9.84
N LEU A 791 104.95 14.03 -10.84
CA LEU A 791 106.39 14.18 -11.11
C LEU A 791 107.14 14.81 -9.95
N GLU A 792 106.60 15.85 -9.31
CA GLU A 792 107.21 16.50 -8.14
C GLU A 792 107.50 15.48 -7.01
N ILE A 793 106.55 14.58 -6.73
CA ILE A 793 106.70 13.53 -5.72
C ILE A 793 107.72 12.49 -6.20
N TRP A 794 107.61 12.00 -7.43
CA TRP A 794 108.53 10.98 -7.97
C TRP A 794 109.98 11.47 -8.07
N GLN A 795 110.22 12.75 -8.38
CA GLN A 795 111.55 13.39 -8.31
C GLN A 795 112.06 13.45 -6.87
N LYS A 796 111.21 13.92 -5.94
CA LYS A 796 111.55 14.05 -4.51
C LYS A 796 111.84 12.72 -3.82
N GLU A 797 111.21 11.63 -4.28
CA GLU A 797 111.51 10.26 -3.83
C GLU A 797 112.74 9.63 -4.52
N GLY A 798 113.38 10.33 -5.47
CA GLY A 798 114.52 9.81 -6.23
C GLY A 798 114.15 8.72 -7.25
N LEU A 799 112.87 8.60 -7.62
CA LEU A 799 112.40 7.67 -8.64
C LEU A 799 112.74 8.14 -10.06
N ILE A 800 113.00 9.44 -10.24
CA ILE A 800 113.29 10.05 -11.55
C ILE A 800 114.65 10.75 -11.53
N ASN A 801 115.55 10.34 -12.43
CA ASN A 801 116.88 10.92 -12.60
C ASN A 801 116.84 12.12 -13.55
N ALA A 802 116.52 13.30 -13.00
CA ALA A 802 116.75 14.58 -13.68
C ALA A 802 117.96 15.28 -13.04
N GLU A 803 118.99 15.59 -13.84
CA GLU A 803 120.04 16.52 -13.40
C GLU A 803 119.48 17.96 -13.36
N ASP A 804 120.00 18.79 -12.43
CA ASP A 804 119.38 20.06 -12.03
C ASP A 804 119.19 21.09 -13.17
N VAL A 805 117.99 21.13 -13.76
CA VAL A 805 117.56 22.24 -14.63
C VAL A 805 117.07 23.39 -13.75
N ILE A 806 118.01 24.11 -13.14
CA ILE A 806 117.75 25.38 -12.46
C ILE A 806 117.30 26.40 -13.52
N VAL A 807 116.00 26.67 -13.58
CA VAL A 807 115.46 27.85 -14.25
C VAL A 807 115.54 29.00 -13.26
N ASP A 808 116.53 29.88 -13.47
CA ASP A 808 116.74 31.04 -12.61
C ASP A 808 115.59 32.04 -12.73
N LEU A 809 115.08 32.51 -11.59
CA LEU A 809 114.00 33.48 -11.45
C LEU A 809 114.26 34.43 -10.28
N ASN A 810 115.40 35.11 -10.31
CA ASN A 810 115.59 36.38 -9.58
C ASN A 810 115.99 37.48 -10.57
N ASP A 811 115.06 38.40 -10.84
CA ASP A 811 115.36 39.75 -11.31
C ASP A 811 114.29 40.69 -10.68
N ASP A 812 114.65 41.17 -9.49
CA ASP A 812 114.09 42.23 -8.63
C ASP A 812 112.68 42.81 -8.87
N ALA A 813 111.85 42.75 -7.82
CA ALA A 813 111.33 43.96 -7.18
C ALA A 813 110.87 43.72 -5.71
N ASP A 814 111.32 44.61 -4.82
CA ASP A 814 111.02 44.75 -3.38
C ASP A 814 109.49 44.92 -3.03
N GLU A 815 109.00 44.89 -1.78
CA GLU A 815 109.65 45.31 -0.51
C GLU A 815 109.03 44.70 0.79
N ASP A 816 109.89 44.53 1.81
CA ASP A 816 109.69 44.66 3.26
C ASP A 816 108.75 43.80 4.18
N LYS A 817 109.46 43.03 5.03
CA LYS A 817 109.47 43.06 6.52
C LYS A 817 108.25 42.63 7.38
N LYS A 818 108.49 41.49 8.06
CA LYS A 818 108.49 41.28 9.54
C LYS A 818 107.17 41.19 10.37
N ILE A 819 106.89 39.94 10.79
CA ILE A 819 106.96 39.43 12.19
C ILE A 819 105.96 39.98 13.26
N SER A 820 105.26 39.03 13.92
CA SER A 820 104.71 39.07 15.32
C SER A 820 103.37 39.82 15.57
N ILE A 821 102.53 39.59 16.61
CA ILE A 821 102.40 38.52 17.65
C ILE A 821 101.04 38.65 18.41
N ILE A 822 100.57 37.57 19.07
CA ILE A 822 99.60 37.50 20.21
C ILE A 822 98.06 37.74 20.03
N ASP A 823 97.32 36.71 20.47
CA ASP A 823 96.07 36.58 21.26
C ASP A 823 94.90 37.60 21.28
N SER A 824 93.69 37.00 21.23
CA SER A 824 92.52 37.16 22.14
C SER A 824 91.93 38.57 22.45
N HIS A 825 90.62 38.76 22.61
CA HIS A 825 89.62 38.10 23.48
C HIS A 825 88.21 38.41 22.91
N ASN A 826 87.10 37.65 23.04
CA ASN A 826 86.49 36.80 24.09
C ASN A 826 85.24 37.48 24.70
N SER A 827 84.11 36.74 24.74
CA SER A 827 82.89 36.99 25.55
C SER A 827 81.94 38.14 25.09
N LYS A 828 80.64 38.19 25.45
CA LYS A 828 79.84 37.34 26.38
C LYS A 828 78.31 37.40 26.12
N ILE A 829 77.66 36.22 26.14
CA ILE A 829 76.38 35.81 26.81
C ILE A 829 75.23 36.83 26.99
N TYR A 830 73.99 36.40 26.68
CA TYR A 830 72.72 36.44 27.48
C TYR A 830 71.55 36.15 26.48
N SER A 831 70.68 35.12 26.48
CA SER A 831 70.25 33.97 27.31
C SER A 831 68.77 34.10 27.76
N HIS A 832 67.96 33.04 27.58
CA HIS A 832 66.55 32.91 28.03
C HIS A 832 65.53 33.88 27.34
N GLU A 833 64.21 33.60 27.21
CA GLU A 833 63.42 32.44 27.65
C GLU A 833 62.11 32.20 26.85
N SER A 834 61.79 30.92 26.60
CA SER A 834 60.43 30.28 26.63
C SER A 834 59.21 30.81 25.85
N SER A 835 58.12 30.01 25.91
CA SER A 835 56.79 30.17 25.30
C SER A 835 56.71 30.02 23.77
N GLU A 836 55.68 29.43 23.17
CA GLU A 836 54.79 28.31 23.53
C GLU A 836 53.99 27.90 22.26
N ASN A 837 53.30 26.75 22.29
CA ASN A 837 51.96 26.46 21.73
C ASN A 837 51.32 27.46 20.70
N THR A 838 50.64 27.05 19.61
CA THR A 838 49.97 25.77 19.26
C THR A 838 49.41 25.79 17.82
N TRP A 839 49.40 24.62 17.14
CA TRP A 839 48.35 24.11 16.19
C TRP A 839 48.07 24.81 14.84
N GLY A 840 47.46 24.03 13.92
CA GLY A 840 46.84 24.47 12.66
C GLY A 840 47.73 24.30 11.42
N SER A 841 47.71 23.23 10.60
CA SER A 841 46.65 22.43 9.95
C SER A 841 46.18 22.95 8.58
N ASP A 842 46.14 22.01 7.63
CA ASP A 842 45.26 21.90 6.46
C ASP A 842 45.48 22.74 5.16
N ASP A 843 46.21 22.11 4.22
CA ASP A 843 45.67 21.41 3.02
C ASP A 843 45.17 22.16 1.75
N LYS A 844 45.28 21.46 0.59
CA LYS A 844 44.62 21.71 -0.74
C LYS A 844 45.00 23.02 -1.47
N ASN A 845 44.83 23.20 -2.80
CA ASN A 845 44.60 22.38 -4.02
C ASN A 845 44.85 23.34 -5.23
N SER A 846 44.88 22.99 -6.51
CA SER A 846 44.99 21.73 -7.30
C SER A 846 45.74 22.12 -8.60
N ASP A 847 45.63 21.63 -9.83
CA ASP A 847 44.83 20.62 -10.59
C ASP A 847 45.75 20.23 -11.81
N LEU A 848 45.42 19.76 -13.02
CA LEU A 848 44.19 19.46 -13.78
C LEU A 848 44.57 18.46 -14.90
N TYR A 849 43.78 17.40 -15.16
CA TYR A 849 43.32 16.91 -16.49
C TYR A 849 42.84 15.44 -16.49
N ASN A 850 41.76 15.19 -17.24
CA ASN A 850 41.26 13.86 -17.63
C ASN A 850 41.52 13.61 -19.12
N THR A 851 41.58 12.33 -19.56
CA THR A 851 40.84 11.74 -20.71
C THR A 851 41.10 10.20 -20.73
N VAL A 852 40.29 9.42 -21.45
CA VAL A 852 40.08 7.97 -21.25
C VAL A 852 40.27 7.14 -22.55
N LYS A 853 40.53 5.83 -22.39
CA LYS A 853 40.62 4.71 -23.37
C LYS A 853 42.01 4.45 -23.97
N GLY A 854 42.44 3.19 -24.18
CA GLY A 854 41.83 1.91 -23.77
C GLY A 854 42.38 0.68 -24.53
N ASN A 855 42.39 -0.48 -23.87
CA ASN A 855 42.69 -1.85 -24.34
C ASN A 855 44.08 -2.14 -24.93
N ILE A 856 44.71 -3.21 -24.45
CA ILE A 856 45.21 -4.39 -25.20
C ILE A 856 45.69 -5.43 -24.17
N ASP A 857 45.32 -6.70 -24.36
CA ASP A 857 45.84 -7.85 -23.61
C ASP A 857 47.11 -8.40 -24.29
N GLU A 858 47.98 -9.09 -23.54
CA GLU A 858 48.46 -10.47 -23.81
C GLU A 858 49.64 -10.85 -22.88
N ASP A 859 49.74 -12.14 -22.56
CA ASP A 859 50.91 -12.75 -21.90
C ASP A 859 52.12 -12.81 -22.86
N ASP A 860 53.37 -12.84 -22.34
CA ASP A 860 54.21 -14.05 -22.53
C ASP A 860 55.50 -14.11 -21.66
N GLU A 861 56.08 -15.31 -21.62
CA GLU A 861 57.50 -15.68 -21.40
C GLU A 861 58.20 -15.27 -20.10
N ILE A 862 57.87 -16.00 -19.02
CA ILE A 862 58.88 -16.41 -18.04
C ILE A 862 59.95 -17.27 -18.74
N LYS A 863 61.19 -16.77 -18.91
CA LYS A 863 62.35 -17.61 -19.29
C LYS A 863 63.72 -17.10 -18.81
N ARG A 864 64.18 -17.67 -17.68
CA ARG A 864 65.58 -17.99 -17.31
C ARG A 864 66.63 -16.86 -17.43
N LYS A 865 67.30 -16.56 -16.31
CA LYS A 865 68.62 -17.15 -15.99
C LYS A 865 69.20 -16.60 -14.68
N ASP A 866 69.33 -17.50 -13.71
CA ASP A 866 70.52 -17.54 -12.85
C ASP A 866 71.54 -18.54 -13.44
N ILE A 867 72.69 -18.67 -12.75
CA ILE A 867 73.74 -19.71 -12.86
C ILE A 867 75.00 -19.37 -13.69
N PHE A 868 76.11 -19.41 -12.94
CA PHE A 868 77.56 -19.50 -13.25
C PHE A 868 78.36 -18.32 -13.84
N PHE A 869 79.44 -18.03 -13.09
CA PHE A 869 80.62 -17.22 -13.41
C PHE A 869 81.56 -17.91 -14.43
N ASN A 870 82.52 -17.13 -14.94
CA ASN A 870 83.80 -17.56 -15.54
C ASN A 870 83.78 -18.53 -16.74
N GLN A 871 83.90 -17.98 -17.96
CA GLN A 871 85.16 -18.02 -18.76
C GLN A 871 84.95 -17.49 -20.19
N LYS A 872 85.46 -16.27 -20.47
CA LYS A 872 86.08 -15.79 -21.75
C LYS A 872 86.05 -14.26 -21.88
N LYS A 873 87.15 -13.60 -21.48
CA LYS A 873 87.59 -12.32 -22.05
C LYS A 873 89.01 -12.50 -22.59
N VAL A 874 89.10 -12.99 -23.82
CA VAL A 874 90.30 -12.97 -24.67
C VAL A 874 89.89 -12.27 -25.98
N SER A 875 90.85 -11.68 -26.69
CA SER A 875 90.67 -10.94 -27.96
C SER A 875 89.76 -9.70 -27.92
N LYS A 876 90.19 -8.64 -27.22
CA LYS A 876 89.84 -7.26 -27.62
C LYS A 876 90.93 -6.18 -27.42
N SER A 877 92.16 -6.58 -27.08
CA SER A 877 93.31 -5.68 -26.85
C SER A 877 94.29 -5.62 -28.03
N PHE A 878 93.83 -5.84 -29.27
CA PHE A 878 94.69 -5.96 -30.45
C PHE A 878 94.14 -5.27 -31.71
N SER A 879 93.16 -4.37 -31.54
CA SER A 879 92.35 -3.80 -32.63
C SER A 879 92.34 -2.26 -32.70
N ILE A 880 93.25 -1.59 -31.97
CA ILE A 880 93.47 -0.13 -32.08
C ILE A 880 94.82 0.15 -32.75
N LEU A 881 95.88 -0.59 -32.43
CA LEU A 881 97.22 -0.48 -33.05
C LEU A 881 97.35 -1.12 -34.46
N LYS A 882 96.28 -1.16 -35.26
CA LYS A 882 96.31 -1.65 -36.66
C LYS A 882 95.46 -0.82 -37.65
N LYS A 883 95.24 0.46 -37.35
CA LYS A 883 94.64 1.40 -38.31
C LYS A 883 95.67 2.35 -38.93
N ASP A 884 96.62 2.84 -38.15
CA ASP A 884 97.54 3.90 -38.60
C ASP A 884 98.79 3.39 -39.33
N GLU A 885 99.14 2.10 -39.23
CA GLU A 885 100.28 1.51 -39.98
C GLU A 885 100.14 1.71 -41.50
N LYS A 886 98.91 1.71 -42.04
CA LYS A 886 98.68 1.90 -43.48
C LYS A 886 98.85 3.35 -43.96
N ASP A 887 98.58 4.34 -43.12
CA ASP A 887 98.79 5.75 -43.47
C ASP A 887 100.23 6.19 -43.17
N VAL A 888 100.90 5.58 -42.18
CA VAL A 888 102.36 5.72 -41.98
C VAL A 888 103.15 5.08 -43.13
N GLU A 889 102.75 3.91 -43.65
CA GLU A 889 103.43 3.31 -44.81
C GLU A 889 103.17 4.07 -46.12
N LYS A 890 102.05 4.82 -46.20
CA LYS A 890 101.75 5.73 -47.30
C LYS A 890 102.64 6.99 -47.25
N LEU A 891 102.72 7.66 -46.10
CA LEU A 891 103.60 8.81 -45.88
C LEU A 891 105.10 8.45 -46.08
N LYS A 892 105.52 7.23 -45.72
CA LYS A 892 106.89 6.75 -45.99
C LYS A 892 107.18 6.48 -47.48
N LYS A 893 106.17 6.35 -48.34
CA LYS A 893 106.36 6.21 -49.80
C LYS A 893 106.32 7.54 -50.55
N GLU A 894 105.62 8.54 -50.03
CA GLU A 894 105.57 9.89 -50.64
C GLU A 894 106.83 10.74 -50.32
N ILE A 895 107.67 10.34 -49.35
CA ILE A 895 108.90 11.05 -48.96
C ILE A 895 110.21 10.43 -49.54
N LEU A 896 110.16 9.18 -50.02
CA LEU A 896 111.32 8.46 -50.60
C LEU A 896 111.14 8.07 -52.07
N GLY A 897 110.21 8.73 -52.77
CA GLY A 897 109.74 8.37 -54.11
C GLY A 897 109.85 9.49 -55.17
N ASN A 898 110.89 10.32 -55.13
CA ASN A 898 111.15 11.31 -56.19
C ASN A 898 112.66 11.45 -56.49
N ASN A 899 113.16 10.51 -57.29
CA ASN A 899 114.38 10.65 -58.07
C ASN A 899 114.05 10.08 -59.46
N ASN A 900 113.84 10.98 -60.43
CA ASN A 900 113.19 10.79 -61.74
C ASN A 900 111.67 10.53 -61.69
#